data_AF-A0AAD5T8B5-F1
#
_entry.id   AF-A0AAD5T8B5-F1
#
_cell.length_a   1.000
_cell.length_b   1.000
_cell.length_c   1.000
_cell.angle_alpha   90.00
_cell.angle_beta   90.00
_cell.angle_gamma   90.00
#
_symmetry.space_group_name_H-M   'P 1'
#
loop_
_entity.id
_entity.type
_entity.pdbx_description
1 polymer ?
#
loop_
_entity_poly.entity_id
_entity_poly.type
_entity_poly.pdbx_seq_one_letter_code
_entity_poly.pdbx_strand_id
1 'polypeptide(L)'
;MAALIADGDFDGVYDLLGRHYEGISILYRLLGAKVGKRVYWPGTPIKMYEFDLLEVGNDVVFGSRSMFVFSDAVESRKIVVNAGAMIADRCVVLPGVTLGQNSTAGSGSLLSKNKYYPPQSVWIGSRNGDAVLWDAGSVDSADTPTIKPFGKAFYEKEATYSVYSQSYIIFYNTLISILNGIIWATVPLVGVITSGYFYENYGKNFAETLEPTGNIIFIISVVIGHLFIVFLSYLIVVNAKWIILGKLKAGNHNWDKSSYCQRWQIFISILKILEKIYNHIRGSHYLVSYFRLLGCDIGKCVCLYPTGADPMMTEPDLVSIGDHSVISNASLVCHINSKGVFEMNKLKVGSCCSMACDSRLLSGAEMKNGSHLLEHTLVIGGEIVDIGEIMQGWPAEEIAIGGTIGTGLLLKSGSAIKGAGPLGALICFAIVGVQVYGVITSIGEMATYIPVEGAFSAFPTRFVSPAFGFMSGWNYWLNWALTFPAEMSGIASLMSYWVPTDKVASWIFSLIFMLPLIVLNLFNVSGFAEVEFVLCIIKVVTVILFLIIAFLVWFGVGTGRGALWFSNWNPAIVGSDTISRFLNVGNAFTTAFFSYGGTELVGLTAGEAANPRLSVPRAITGTFWRIIIFYIGAIFFVGVILNPLATWSSSPFVYALNAAGITFAADFINFVVIVAATSAANSSIYACARTLIKLAEDGQAPKVFARIDKRGVPVNSVIGVGIIGLIAVAGSYASGPDGSKNIFNFLSGVISYSIMQAWMIMSITHLRFRAGYAAQGRDIKDLPYAAPFFPYFNYLSLFIGVVVTVFLLISALYPDGTPNNQFFNLDWFMNNSWTYIGIPVTFFLYIGYGLFVPGSFSLVKYEDMDFESNKLIESAKEKVAIEAIHAKPKNAREWIDRLRYKLF
;
A
#
# COMPACT_ATOMS: atom_id res chain seq x y z
N MET A 1 46.57 11.24 -12.55
CA MET A 1 45.26 11.90 -12.38
C MET A 1 44.18 10.93 -11.89
N ALA A 2 44.04 9.73 -12.46
CA ALA A 2 43.17 8.68 -11.90
C ALA A 2 43.48 8.31 -10.43
N ALA A 3 44.76 8.39 -10.01
CA ALA A 3 45.16 8.22 -8.61
C ALA A 3 44.81 9.41 -7.68
N LEU A 4 44.38 10.56 -8.24
CA LEU A 4 43.98 11.77 -7.50
C LEU A 4 42.45 11.92 -7.38
N ILE A 5 41.69 11.15 -8.15
CA ILE A 5 40.22 11.20 -8.23
C ILE A 5 39.72 9.74 -8.19
N ALA A 6 39.99 9.05 -7.08
CA ALA A 6 39.42 7.72 -6.88
C ALA A 6 37.89 7.84 -6.90
N ASP A 7 37.22 6.98 -7.68
CA ASP A 7 35.77 6.93 -7.86
C ASP A 7 35.10 8.12 -8.59
N GLY A 8 35.88 8.96 -9.29
CA GLY A 8 35.33 10.11 -10.04
C GLY A 8 34.84 11.26 -9.15
N ASP A 9 35.20 11.22 -7.86
CA ASP A 9 34.68 12.11 -6.83
C ASP A 9 35.55 13.36 -6.61
N PHE A 10 34.91 14.54 -6.58
CA PHE A 10 35.52 15.83 -6.30
C PHE A 10 35.25 16.32 -4.87
N ASP A 11 34.76 15.46 -3.97
CA ASP A 11 34.25 15.79 -2.64
C ASP A 11 35.15 16.80 -1.87
N GLY A 12 36.46 16.57 -1.81
CA GLY A 12 37.39 17.48 -1.12
C GLY A 12 37.64 18.82 -1.82
N VAL A 13 37.39 18.90 -3.13
CA VAL A 13 37.59 20.12 -3.94
C VAL A 13 36.39 21.05 -3.83
N TYR A 14 35.17 20.49 -3.82
CA TYR A 14 33.94 21.26 -3.59
C TYR A 14 33.94 21.93 -2.21
N ASP A 15 34.58 21.30 -1.23
CA ASP A 15 34.71 21.83 0.12
C ASP A 15 35.59 23.08 0.20
N LEU A 16 36.59 23.21 -0.67
CA LEU A 16 37.53 24.32 -0.68
C LEU A 16 37.08 25.46 -1.61
N LEU A 17 36.67 25.11 -2.84
CA LEU A 17 36.31 26.09 -3.86
C LEU A 17 34.89 26.66 -3.66
N GLY A 18 34.09 25.99 -2.83
CA GLY A 18 32.69 26.29 -2.60
C GLY A 18 31.78 25.73 -3.71
N ARG A 19 30.48 25.76 -3.43
CA ARG A 19 29.43 25.26 -4.33
C ARG A 19 29.07 26.40 -5.30
N HIS A 20 29.09 26.14 -6.62
CA HIS A 20 28.61 27.01 -7.73
C HIS A 20 29.61 27.86 -8.54
N TYR A 21 30.73 27.30 -9.02
CA TYR A 21 31.78 28.16 -9.60
C TYR A 21 32.46 27.69 -10.88
N GLU A 22 32.93 28.67 -11.64
CA GLU A 22 33.76 28.54 -12.84
C GLU A 22 35.01 27.67 -12.59
N GLY A 23 35.55 27.66 -11.37
CA GLY A 23 36.67 26.79 -10.98
C GLY A 23 36.37 25.30 -11.19
N ILE A 24 35.15 24.86 -10.86
CA ILE A 24 34.71 23.49 -11.14
C ILE A 24 34.54 23.27 -12.65
N SER A 25 33.93 24.22 -13.36
CA SER A 25 33.82 24.16 -14.82
C SER A 25 35.20 24.10 -15.52
N ILE A 26 36.24 24.72 -14.97
CA ILE A 26 37.62 24.61 -15.45
C ILE A 26 38.13 23.18 -15.23
N LEU A 27 37.91 22.59 -14.06
CA LEU A 27 38.32 21.22 -13.77
C LEU A 27 37.65 20.21 -14.70
N TYR A 28 36.33 20.31 -14.92
CA TYR A 28 35.62 19.45 -15.88
C TYR A 28 36.17 19.61 -17.30
N ARG A 29 36.50 20.83 -17.73
CA ARG A 29 37.14 21.08 -19.04
C ARG A 29 38.54 20.47 -19.14
N LEU A 30 39.34 20.55 -18.08
CA LEU A 30 40.66 19.91 -18.01
C LEU A 30 40.58 18.38 -18.07
N LEU A 31 39.47 17.80 -17.60
CA LEU A 31 39.19 16.36 -17.71
C LEU A 31 38.58 15.95 -19.06
N GLY A 32 38.37 16.88 -19.98
CA GLY A 32 37.90 16.60 -21.35
C GLY A 32 36.43 16.92 -21.62
N ALA A 33 35.65 17.29 -20.60
CA ALA A 33 34.24 17.66 -20.79
C ALA A 33 34.10 18.99 -21.54
N LYS A 34 33.10 19.10 -22.42
CA LYS A 34 32.75 20.39 -23.05
C LYS A 34 31.75 21.13 -22.19
N VAL A 35 32.23 22.04 -21.34
CA VAL A 35 31.38 22.81 -20.43
C VAL A 35 31.33 24.28 -20.85
N GLY A 36 30.11 24.81 -21.01
CA GLY A 36 29.84 26.21 -21.27
C GLY A 36 30.11 27.14 -20.08
N LYS A 37 29.72 28.41 -20.21
CA LYS A 37 29.89 29.43 -19.18
C LYS A 37 28.74 29.42 -18.18
N ARG A 38 29.01 29.83 -16.93
CA ARG A 38 28.00 30.08 -15.89
C ARG A 38 27.16 28.85 -15.52
N VAL A 39 27.81 27.68 -15.50
CA VAL A 39 27.20 26.42 -15.08
C VAL A 39 27.17 26.33 -13.54
N TYR A 40 26.02 25.95 -13.00
CA TYR A 40 25.82 25.70 -11.58
C TYR A 40 26.04 24.21 -11.29
N TRP A 41 27.02 23.92 -10.44
CA TRP A 41 27.33 22.57 -9.96
C TRP A 41 26.80 22.35 -8.54
N PRO A 42 26.26 21.16 -8.22
CA PRO A 42 25.73 20.84 -6.90
C PRO A 42 26.81 20.68 -5.85
N GLY A 43 26.41 20.69 -4.57
CA GLY A 43 27.31 20.46 -3.45
C GLY A 43 27.72 19.02 -3.22
N THR A 44 26.90 18.07 -3.69
CA THR A 44 27.27 16.65 -3.77
C THR A 44 27.59 16.33 -5.23
N PRO A 45 28.74 15.72 -5.52
CA PRO A 45 29.18 15.46 -6.88
C PRO A 45 28.14 14.70 -7.71
N ILE A 46 28.16 14.98 -9.00
CA ILE A 46 27.51 14.16 -10.01
C ILE A 46 28.39 12.94 -10.23
N LYS A 47 27.81 11.74 -10.10
CA LYS A 47 28.55 10.50 -10.33
C LYS A 47 28.71 10.26 -11.83
N MET A 48 29.95 10.27 -12.31
CA MET A 48 30.34 9.99 -13.69
C MET A 48 31.82 9.66 -13.81
N TYR A 49 32.19 8.91 -14.85
CA TYR A 49 33.57 8.47 -15.09
C TYR A 49 34.12 8.95 -16.45
N GLU A 50 33.28 9.06 -17.47
CA GLU A 50 33.66 9.41 -18.85
C GLU A 50 33.44 10.92 -19.14
N PHE A 51 34.29 11.76 -18.56
CA PHE A 51 34.18 13.23 -18.65
C PHE A 51 34.16 13.76 -20.09
N ASP A 52 34.92 13.15 -21.00
CA ASP A 52 35.04 13.53 -22.42
C ASP A 52 33.74 13.33 -23.24
N LEU A 53 32.80 12.53 -22.71
CA LEU A 53 31.50 12.27 -23.33
C LEU A 53 30.40 13.24 -22.85
N LEU A 54 30.72 14.18 -21.96
CA LEU A 54 29.79 15.19 -21.46
C LEU A 54 29.87 16.50 -22.26
N GLU A 55 28.73 16.95 -22.79
CA GLU A 55 28.57 18.27 -23.40
C GLU A 55 27.50 19.10 -22.65
N VAL A 56 27.87 20.27 -22.14
CA VAL A 56 27.03 21.15 -21.32
C VAL A 56 27.03 22.56 -21.92
N GLY A 57 25.85 23.12 -22.16
CA GLY A 57 25.66 24.48 -22.64
C GLY A 57 25.89 25.55 -21.56
N ASN A 58 25.63 26.80 -21.92
CA ASN A 58 25.71 27.91 -20.97
C ASN A 58 24.52 27.90 -19.99
N ASP A 59 24.68 28.46 -18.80
CA ASP A 59 23.59 28.71 -17.84
C ASP A 59 22.85 27.44 -17.35
N VAL A 60 23.51 26.27 -17.40
CA VAL A 60 22.95 24.99 -16.96
C VAL A 60 22.98 24.87 -15.43
N VAL A 61 21.96 24.22 -14.86
CA VAL A 61 21.83 23.98 -13.41
C VAL A 61 21.77 22.49 -13.10
N PHE A 62 22.69 22.01 -12.28
CA PHE A 62 22.71 20.63 -11.79
C PHE A 62 22.34 20.52 -10.31
N GLY A 63 21.49 19.55 -9.99
CA GLY A 63 21.10 19.12 -8.66
C GLY A 63 21.99 17.97 -8.16
N SER A 64 21.86 17.68 -6.88
CA SER A 64 22.76 16.81 -6.13
C SER A 64 22.46 15.34 -6.33
N ARG A 65 23.50 14.48 -6.24
CA ARG A 65 23.38 13.00 -6.26
C ARG A 65 22.78 12.44 -7.56
N SER A 66 22.94 13.16 -8.65
CA SER A 66 22.56 12.67 -9.98
C SER A 66 23.65 11.75 -10.53
N MET A 67 23.25 10.77 -11.32
CA MET A 67 24.14 9.77 -11.91
C MET A 67 24.08 9.85 -13.43
N PHE A 68 25.24 9.95 -14.07
CA PHE A 68 25.36 10.01 -15.52
C PHE A 68 26.08 8.74 -15.97
N VAL A 69 25.40 7.97 -16.80
CA VAL A 69 25.88 6.72 -17.35
C VAL A 69 26.11 6.96 -18.83
N PHE A 70 27.37 6.96 -19.26
CA PHE A 70 27.74 7.19 -20.67
C PHE A 70 27.87 5.90 -21.46
N SER A 71 28.08 4.77 -20.77
CA SER A 71 28.37 3.48 -21.38
C SER A 71 27.52 2.37 -20.77
N ASP A 72 27.12 1.44 -21.63
CA ASP A 72 26.54 0.15 -21.21
C ASP A 72 27.34 -1.02 -21.81
N ALA A 73 26.84 -2.25 -21.66
CA ALA A 73 27.50 -3.45 -22.16
C ALA A 73 27.70 -3.47 -23.70
N VAL A 74 27.06 -2.55 -24.44
CA VAL A 74 27.00 -2.56 -25.90
C VAL A 74 27.69 -1.34 -26.51
N GLU A 75 27.51 -0.15 -25.92
CA GLU A 75 28.03 1.08 -26.53
C GLU A 75 28.28 2.20 -25.50
N SER A 76 29.11 3.17 -25.92
CA SER A 76 29.33 4.44 -25.22
C SER A 76 28.77 5.59 -26.05
N ARG A 77 27.98 6.47 -25.43
CA ARG A 77 27.37 7.62 -26.12
C ARG A 77 27.45 8.89 -25.29
N LYS A 78 27.55 10.01 -26.00
CA LYS A 78 27.56 11.34 -25.40
C LYS A 78 26.23 11.68 -24.73
N ILE A 79 26.31 12.45 -23.65
CA ILE A 79 25.16 13.11 -23.03
C ILE A 79 25.29 14.60 -23.28
N VAL A 80 24.22 15.21 -23.81
CA VAL A 80 24.18 16.63 -24.16
C VAL A 80 23.14 17.35 -23.32
N VAL A 81 23.56 18.37 -22.59
CA VAL A 81 22.70 19.23 -21.77
C VAL A 81 22.73 20.64 -22.35
N ASN A 82 21.69 21.04 -23.09
CA ASN A 82 21.68 22.32 -23.79
C ASN A 82 21.53 23.52 -22.84
N ALA A 83 21.76 24.72 -23.39
CA ALA A 83 21.82 25.95 -22.61
C ALA A 83 20.54 26.22 -21.79
N GLY A 84 20.70 26.74 -20.58
CA GLY A 84 19.61 27.07 -19.67
C GLY A 84 18.83 25.87 -19.11
N ALA A 85 19.21 24.64 -19.46
CA ALA A 85 18.56 23.44 -18.97
C ALA A 85 18.87 23.18 -17.49
N MET A 86 18.00 22.42 -16.83
CA MET A 86 18.15 22.03 -15.43
C MET A 86 18.02 20.52 -15.28
N ILE A 87 18.94 19.93 -14.52
CA ILE A 87 18.84 18.55 -14.03
C ILE A 87 18.78 18.65 -12.52
N ALA A 88 17.67 18.25 -11.91
CA ALA A 88 17.45 18.34 -10.47
C ALA A 88 18.14 17.19 -9.71
N ASP A 89 17.77 17.01 -8.45
CA ASP A 89 18.39 16.03 -7.57
C ASP A 89 18.03 14.59 -7.96
N ARG A 90 19.01 13.68 -7.82
CA ARG A 90 18.83 12.22 -7.98
C ARG A 90 18.30 11.82 -9.37
N CYS A 91 18.63 12.58 -10.39
CA CYS A 91 18.33 12.18 -11.76
C CYS A 91 19.31 11.10 -12.22
N VAL A 92 18.81 10.14 -13.01
CA VAL A 92 19.62 9.15 -13.70
C VAL A 92 19.58 9.47 -15.18
N VAL A 93 20.75 9.75 -15.77
CA VAL A 93 20.88 10.13 -17.18
C VAL A 93 21.61 9.03 -17.92
N LEU A 94 20.90 8.37 -18.85
CA LEU A 94 21.42 7.21 -19.60
C LEU A 94 22.15 7.62 -20.88
N PRO A 95 22.87 6.69 -21.54
CA PRO A 95 23.69 7.01 -22.71
C PRO A 95 22.88 7.63 -23.86
N GLY A 96 23.43 8.65 -24.53
CA GLY A 96 22.80 9.25 -25.70
C GLY A 96 21.64 10.21 -25.41
N VAL A 97 21.40 10.57 -24.14
CA VAL A 97 20.39 11.57 -23.78
C VAL A 97 20.77 12.96 -24.28
N THR A 98 19.80 13.67 -24.85
CA THR A 98 19.92 15.10 -25.15
C THR A 98 18.80 15.88 -24.49
N LEU A 99 19.15 16.77 -23.56
CA LEU A 99 18.22 17.66 -22.86
C LEU A 99 18.15 19.01 -23.58
N GLY A 100 16.97 19.41 -24.05
CA GLY A 100 16.74 20.59 -24.87
C GLY A 100 16.94 21.92 -24.11
N GLN A 101 17.09 23.02 -24.86
CA GLN A 101 17.32 24.35 -24.29
C GLN A 101 16.21 24.73 -23.29
N ASN A 102 16.58 25.29 -22.13
CA ASN A 102 15.65 25.68 -21.07
C ASN A 102 14.71 24.57 -20.55
N SER A 103 14.96 23.30 -20.83
CA SER A 103 14.15 22.19 -20.29
C SER A 103 14.56 21.82 -18.86
N THR A 104 13.70 21.12 -18.13
CA THR A 104 13.93 20.68 -16.75
C THR A 104 13.71 19.18 -16.62
N ALA A 105 14.74 18.45 -16.20
CA ALA A 105 14.60 17.13 -15.60
C ALA A 105 14.49 17.30 -14.08
N GLY A 106 13.28 17.19 -13.55
CA GLY A 106 12.91 17.34 -12.16
C GLY A 106 13.40 16.18 -11.28
N SER A 107 13.16 16.28 -9.97
CA SER A 107 13.77 15.37 -9.00
C SER A 107 13.41 13.91 -9.27
N GLY A 108 14.42 13.03 -9.24
CA GLY A 108 14.25 11.59 -9.48
C GLY A 108 13.94 11.21 -10.93
N SER A 109 14.19 12.10 -11.89
CA SER A 109 13.99 11.79 -13.31
C SER A 109 14.92 10.71 -13.82
N LEU A 110 14.36 9.67 -14.45
CA LEU A 110 15.11 8.71 -15.26
C LEU A 110 15.07 9.14 -16.73
N LEU A 111 16.17 9.70 -17.24
CA LEU A 111 16.26 10.07 -18.65
C LEU A 111 16.72 8.87 -19.48
N SER A 112 15.83 8.36 -20.33
CA SER A 112 16.01 7.13 -21.08
C SER A 112 17.09 7.23 -22.16
N LYS A 113 17.76 6.10 -22.39
CA LYS A 113 18.82 5.96 -23.39
C LYS A 113 18.36 6.47 -24.77
N ASN A 114 19.23 7.21 -25.46
CA ASN A 114 19.02 7.75 -26.81
C ASN A 114 17.80 8.65 -26.98
N LYS A 115 17.29 9.26 -25.90
CA LYS A 115 16.09 10.10 -25.95
C LYS A 115 16.43 11.59 -25.99
N TYR A 116 15.68 12.31 -26.83
CA TYR A 116 15.65 13.77 -26.85
C TYR A 116 14.49 14.29 -26.00
N TYR A 117 14.80 15.21 -25.08
CA TYR A 117 13.83 15.90 -24.25
C TYR A 117 13.67 17.33 -24.80
N PRO A 118 12.48 17.72 -25.30
CA PRO A 118 12.29 18.98 -26.03
C PRO A 118 12.64 20.24 -25.24
N PRO A 119 12.91 21.38 -25.92
CA PRO A 119 13.17 22.66 -25.25
C PRO A 119 11.98 23.08 -24.37
N GLN A 120 12.27 23.82 -23.29
CA GLN A 120 11.30 24.33 -22.31
C GLN A 120 10.43 23.29 -21.58
N SER A 121 10.48 22.02 -21.95
CA SER A 121 9.69 20.96 -21.30
C SER A 121 10.14 20.68 -19.86
N VAL A 122 9.21 20.25 -19.02
CA VAL A 122 9.45 19.82 -17.64
C VAL A 122 9.09 18.35 -17.50
N TRP A 123 10.02 17.56 -16.99
CA TRP A 123 9.89 16.13 -16.76
C TRP A 123 10.16 15.84 -15.29
N ILE A 124 9.53 14.83 -14.68
CA ILE A 124 9.74 14.49 -13.26
C ILE A 124 9.58 12.99 -13.00
N GLY A 125 10.30 12.47 -12.01
CA GLY A 125 10.17 11.08 -11.58
C GLY A 125 10.50 10.04 -12.66
N SER A 126 10.14 8.79 -12.41
CA SER A 126 10.30 7.69 -13.35
C SER A 126 9.05 6.82 -13.40
N ARG A 127 8.48 6.66 -14.59
CA ARG A 127 7.42 5.70 -14.87
C ARG A 127 7.76 4.93 -16.13
N ASN A 128 7.66 3.59 -16.08
CA ASN A 128 7.90 2.72 -17.23
C ASN A 128 9.29 2.91 -17.89
N GLY A 129 10.32 3.17 -17.09
CA GLY A 129 11.71 3.27 -17.56
C GLY A 129 12.09 4.63 -18.16
N ASP A 130 11.29 5.67 -17.95
CA ASP A 130 11.50 7.02 -18.48
C ASP A 130 10.92 8.08 -17.54
N ALA A 131 11.27 9.34 -17.76
CA ALA A 131 10.74 10.47 -17.00
C ALA A 131 9.32 10.80 -17.45
N VAL A 132 8.49 11.25 -16.51
CA VAL A 132 7.10 11.63 -16.79
C VAL A 132 7.05 13.08 -17.26
N LEU A 133 6.41 13.33 -18.39
CA LEU A 133 6.18 14.69 -18.89
C LEU A 133 5.20 15.41 -17.98
N TRP A 134 5.61 16.54 -17.42
CA TRP A 134 4.79 17.42 -16.60
C TRP A 134 4.30 18.63 -17.39
N ASP A 135 5.19 19.25 -18.17
CA ASP A 135 4.89 20.39 -19.04
C ASP A 135 5.60 20.20 -20.37
N ALA A 136 4.86 20.28 -21.48
CA ALA A 136 5.40 20.16 -22.83
C ALA A 136 6.26 21.36 -23.25
N GLY A 137 6.13 22.51 -22.57
CA GLY A 137 6.74 23.77 -22.98
C GLY A 137 6.06 24.38 -24.23
N SER A 138 6.48 25.58 -24.64
CA SER A 138 6.01 26.21 -25.89
C SER A 138 7.02 26.00 -27.04
N VAL A 139 6.50 25.87 -28.27
CA VAL A 139 7.30 25.54 -29.46
C VAL A 139 8.15 26.74 -29.95
N ASP A 140 7.74 27.97 -29.63
CA ASP A 140 8.44 29.21 -30.00
C ASP A 140 9.57 29.53 -29.00
N SER A 141 10.76 28.95 -29.19
CA SER A 141 11.77 28.90 -28.11
C SER A 141 13.23 29.24 -28.46
N ALA A 142 13.51 29.82 -29.62
CA ALA A 142 14.90 30.22 -29.97
C ALA A 142 15.40 31.47 -29.22
N ASP A 143 14.50 32.42 -28.88
CA ASP A 143 14.89 33.74 -28.32
C ASP A 143 14.69 33.88 -26.80
N THR A 144 14.34 32.80 -26.08
CA THR A 144 14.13 32.91 -24.63
C THR A 144 15.46 33.05 -23.89
N PRO A 145 15.65 34.12 -23.08
CA PRO A 145 16.90 34.33 -22.35
C PRO A 145 17.28 33.12 -21.49
N THR A 146 18.51 32.64 -21.65
CA THR A 146 19.02 31.50 -20.87
C THR A 146 19.46 31.92 -19.47
N ILE A 147 19.85 33.19 -19.29
CA ILE A 147 20.41 33.66 -18.03
C ILE A 147 19.38 33.65 -16.90
N LYS A 148 19.78 33.09 -15.77
CA LYS A 148 18.93 32.85 -14.60
C LYS A 148 19.17 33.90 -13.51
N PRO A 149 18.28 34.04 -12.51
CA PRO A 149 18.45 35.01 -11.41
C PRO A 149 19.82 34.95 -10.72
N PHE A 150 20.38 33.74 -10.55
CA PHE A 150 21.75 33.57 -10.05
C PHE A 150 22.79 34.24 -10.95
N GLY A 151 22.68 34.04 -12.26
CA GLY A 151 23.64 34.61 -13.21
C GLY A 151 23.57 36.13 -13.28
N LYS A 152 22.36 36.69 -13.20
CA LYS A 152 22.13 38.13 -13.09
C LYS A 152 22.77 38.72 -11.83
N ALA A 153 22.55 38.06 -10.69
CA ALA A 153 23.09 38.50 -9.42
C ALA A 153 24.63 38.46 -9.40
N PHE A 154 25.22 37.33 -9.79
CA PHE A 154 26.64 37.06 -9.56
C PHE A 154 27.54 37.51 -10.72
N TYR A 155 27.15 37.26 -11.97
CA TYR A 155 27.98 37.59 -13.14
C TYR A 155 27.68 38.98 -13.70
N GLU A 156 26.41 39.38 -13.75
CA GLU A 156 26.01 40.70 -14.27
C GLU A 156 25.94 41.78 -13.19
N LYS A 157 26.02 41.39 -11.91
CA LYS A 157 25.96 42.29 -10.74
C LYS A 157 24.65 43.07 -10.63
N GLU A 158 23.54 42.49 -11.10
CA GLU A 158 22.20 43.09 -11.08
C GLU A 158 21.41 42.78 -9.79
N ALA A 159 22.07 42.37 -8.71
CA ALA A 159 21.39 42.07 -7.45
C ALA A 159 20.99 43.33 -6.67
N THR A 160 19.87 43.28 -5.94
CA THR A 160 19.44 44.35 -5.02
C THR A 160 20.27 44.44 -3.74
N TYR A 161 21.27 43.58 -3.58
CA TYR A 161 22.12 43.44 -2.40
C TYR A 161 23.57 43.17 -2.79
N SER A 162 24.50 43.30 -1.84
CA SER A 162 25.92 43.02 -2.10
C SER A 162 26.19 41.51 -2.22
N VAL A 163 26.64 41.09 -3.40
CA VAL A 163 27.01 39.71 -3.69
C VAL A 163 28.48 39.48 -3.35
N TYR A 164 28.76 38.42 -2.58
CA TYR A 164 30.12 38.05 -2.18
C TYR A 164 30.96 37.65 -3.39
N SER A 165 32.20 38.13 -3.44
CA SER A 165 33.13 37.74 -4.49
C SER A 165 33.58 36.29 -4.34
N GLN A 166 34.07 35.72 -5.45
CA GLN A 166 34.67 34.38 -5.45
C GLN A 166 35.74 34.21 -4.36
N SER A 167 36.63 35.19 -4.25
CA SER A 167 37.72 35.19 -3.28
C SER A 167 37.23 35.15 -1.84
N TYR A 168 36.16 35.90 -1.54
CA TYR A 168 35.55 35.91 -0.21
C TYR A 168 34.95 34.54 0.13
N ILE A 169 34.34 33.89 -0.86
CA ILE A 169 33.70 32.57 -0.68
C ILE A 169 34.72 31.48 -0.40
N ILE A 170 35.80 31.44 -1.19
CA ILE A 170 36.91 30.50 -0.96
C ILE A 170 37.54 30.75 0.41
N PHE A 171 37.72 32.02 0.79
CA PHE A 171 38.30 32.39 2.07
C PHE A 171 37.50 31.85 3.26
N TYR A 172 36.18 32.11 3.33
CA TYR A 172 35.40 31.65 4.49
C TYR A 172 35.27 30.11 4.50
N ASN A 173 35.15 29.45 3.35
CA ASN A 173 35.07 27.98 3.28
C ASN A 173 36.37 27.33 3.77
N THR A 174 37.51 27.87 3.34
CA THR A 174 38.83 27.41 3.77
C THR A 174 39.00 27.63 5.27
N LEU A 175 38.63 28.81 5.78
CA LEU A 175 38.70 29.12 7.21
C LEU A 175 37.85 28.16 8.05
N ILE A 176 36.59 27.94 7.66
CA ILE A 176 35.70 27.02 8.38
C ILE A 176 36.22 25.59 8.32
N SER A 177 36.79 25.16 7.20
CA SER A 177 37.38 23.82 7.07
C SER A 177 38.58 23.63 8.01
N ILE A 178 39.45 24.65 8.13
CA ILE A 178 40.57 24.66 9.09
C ILE A 178 40.04 24.59 10.52
N LEU A 179 39.06 25.44 10.88
CA LEU A 179 38.46 25.45 12.21
C LEU A 179 37.82 24.11 12.56
N ASN A 180 37.10 23.50 11.63
CA ASN A 180 36.53 22.17 11.80
C ASN A 180 37.61 21.13 12.09
N GLY A 181 38.72 21.17 11.35
CA GLY A 181 39.90 20.33 11.61
C GLY A 181 40.45 20.50 13.03
N ILE A 182 40.62 21.74 13.49
CA ILE A 182 41.13 22.06 14.83
C ILE A 182 40.18 21.55 15.92
N ILE A 183 38.87 21.81 15.80
CA ILE A 183 37.85 21.39 16.77
C ILE A 183 37.92 19.87 16.97
N TRP A 184 37.95 19.10 15.89
CA TRP A 184 37.98 17.64 15.97
C TRP A 184 39.34 17.08 16.39
N ALA A 185 40.44 17.77 16.09
CA ALA A 185 41.77 17.41 16.58
C ALA A 185 41.94 17.67 18.10
N THR A 186 41.11 18.53 18.70
CA THR A 186 41.19 18.85 20.13
C THR A 186 40.85 17.64 21.01
N VAL A 187 39.95 16.75 20.57
CA VAL A 187 39.53 15.55 21.33
C VAL A 187 40.71 14.62 21.69
N PRO A 188 41.50 14.12 20.71
CA PRO A 188 42.67 13.30 21.04
C PRO A 188 43.76 14.11 21.76
N LEU A 189 43.90 15.40 21.46
CA LEU A 189 44.90 16.27 22.11
C LEU A 189 44.67 16.40 23.61
N VAL A 190 43.42 16.57 24.05
CA VAL A 190 43.04 16.61 25.48
C VAL A 190 43.39 15.30 26.17
N GLY A 191 43.15 14.16 25.51
CA GLY A 191 43.54 12.84 26.03
C GLY A 191 45.06 12.74 26.26
N VAL A 192 45.86 13.16 25.28
CA VAL A 192 47.33 13.14 25.36
C VAL A 192 47.85 14.10 26.43
N ILE A 193 47.37 15.34 26.48
CA ILE A 193 47.78 16.35 27.47
C ILE A 193 47.44 15.88 28.89
N THR A 194 46.24 15.36 29.11
CA THR A 194 45.81 14.88 30.43
C THR A 194 46.68 13.70 30.86
N SER A 195 46.92 12.75 29.96
CA SER A 195 47.78 11.59 30.26
C SER A 195 49.24 12.01 30.54
N GLY A 196 49.77 12.98 29.79
CA GLY A 196 51.09 13.56 30.01
C GLY A 196 51.19 14.26 31.37
N TYR A 197 50.19 15.05 31.74
CA TYR A 197 50.11 15.70 33.05
C TYR A 197 50.15 14.69 34.20
N PHE A 198 49.39 13.58 34.10
CA PHE A 198 49.44 12.53 35.10
C PHE A 198 50.79 11.80 35.12
N TYR A 199 51.40 11.55 33.97
CA TYR A 199 52.72 10.94 33.90
C TYR A 199 53.80 11.80 34.58
N GLU A 200 53.78 13.11 34.33
CA GLU A 200 54.77 14.05 34.86
C GLU A 200 54.63 14.26 36.37
N ASN A 201 53.39 14.37 36.89
CA ASN A 201 53.15 14.65 38.31
C ASN A 201 53.19 13.41 39.22
N TYR A 202 52.94 12.20 38.70
CA TYR A 202 52.90 10.97 39.50
C TYR A 202 54.07 9.99 39.22
N GLY A 203 54.91 10.27 38.20
CA GLY A 203 56.22 9.65 37.98
C GLY A 203 56.21 8.23 37.37
N LYS A 204 57.41 7.68 37.08
CA LYS A 204 57.61 6.35 36.47
C LYS A 204 57.02 5.17 37.27
N ASN A 205 56.97 5.28 38.60
CA ASN A 205 56.37 4.24 39.47
C ASN A 205 54.84 4.10 39.27
N PHE A 206 54.17 5.17 38.80
CA PHE A 206 52.76 5.13 38.42
C PHE A 206 52.53 4.32 37.12
N ALA A 207 53.51 4.34 36.20
CA ALA A 207 53.43 3.60 34.94
C ALA A 207 53.68 2.09 35.10
N GLU A 208 54.57 1.69 36.02
CA GLU A 208 54.94 0.27 36.19
C GLU A 208 53.94 -0.54 37.03
N THR A 209 53.11 0.10 37.85
CA THR A 209 52.14 -0.60 38.72
C THR A 209 50.69 -0.51 38.24
N LEU A 210 50.40 0.41 37.30
CA LEU A 210 49.04 0.79 36.86
C LEU A 210 48.97 1.15 35.35
N GLU A 211 49.66 0.40 34.48
CA GLU A 211 49.51 0.51 33.02
C GLU A 211 48.02 0.53 32.54
N PRO A 212 47.08 -0.22 33.17
CA PRO A 212 45.65 -0.12 32.87
C PRO A 212 45.05 1.25 33.21
N THR A 213 45.50 1.93 34.27
CA THR A 213 44.89 3.16 34.78
C THR A 213 45.23 4.38 33.94
N GLY A 214 46.45 4.46 33.39
CA GLY A 214 46.81 5.50 32.42
C GLY A 214 45.96 5.40 31.15
N ASN A 215 45.76 4.18 30.63
CA ASN A 215 44.87 3.93 29.50
C ASN A 215 43.40 4.26 29.83
N ILE A 216 42.93 3.92 31.04
CA ILE A 216 41.59 4.28 31.51
C ILE A 216 41.42 5.80 31.59
N ILE A 217 42.39 6.53 32.15
CA ILE A 217 42.36 8.01 32.23
C ILE A 217 42.35 8.62 30.83
N PHE A 218 43.17 8.11 29.90
CA PHE A 218 43.14 8.53 28.50
C PHE A 218 41.77 8.32 27.88
N ILE A 219 41.21 7.11 27.99
CA ILE A 219 39.89 6.75 27.45
C ILE A 219 38.80 7.64 28.04
N ILE A 220 38.76 7.81 29.36
CA ILE A 220 37.78 8.67 30.04
C ILE A 220 37.91 10.12 29.58
N SER A 221 39.13 10.65 29.49
CA SER A 221 39.40 12.03 29.04
C SER A 221 38.97 12.24 27.59
N VAL A 222 39.24 11.26 26.72
CA VAL A 222 38.78 11.28 25.31
C VAL A 222 37.25 11.23 25.25
N VAL A 223 36.60 10.37 26.04
CA VAL A 223 35.12 10.28 26.08
C VAL A 223 34.50 11.59 26.58
N ILE A 224 34.99 12.16 27.68
CA ILE A 224 34.51 13.44 28.21
C ILE A 224 34.76 14.57 27.21
N GLY A 225 35.97 14.63 26.64
CA GLY A 225 36.32 15.62 25.62
C GLY A 225 35.43 15.50 24.37
N HIS A 226 35.14 14.28 23.94
CA HIS A 226 34.23 14.03 22.82
C HIS A 226 32.81 14.51 23.14
N LEU A 227 32.25 14.17 24.31
CA LEU A 227 30.93 14.63 24.73
C LEU A 227 30.84 16.16 24.83
N PHE A 228 31.89 16.80 25.34
CA PHE A 228 31.98 18.27 25.40
C PHE A 228 32.01 18.91 24.00
N ILE A 229 32.83 18.39 23.08
CA ILE A 229 32.88 18.89 21.71
C ILE A 229 31.54 18.68 20.99
N VAL A 230 30.87 17.54 21.18
CA VAL A 230 29.53 17.31 20.64
C VAL A 230 28.56 18.39 21.12
N PHE A 231 28.53 18.66 22.42
CA PHE A 231 27.67 19.70 23.00
C PHE A 231 28.01 21.11 22.47
N LEU A 232 29.29 21.44 22.39
CA LEU A 232 29.77 22.72 21.87
C LEU A 232 29.40 22.90 20.40
N SER A 233 29.60 21.88 19.57
CA SER A 233 29.23 21.90 18.15
C SER A 233 27.73 22.12 17.95
N TYR A 234 26.90 21.50 18.79
CA TYR A 234 25.46 21.74 18.83
C TYR A 234 25.12 23.21 19.10
N LEU A 235 25.73 23.80 20.13
CA LEU A 235 25.54 25.20 20.47
C LEU A 235 25.98 26.12 19.33
N ILE A 236 27.14 25.88 18.72
CA ILE A 236 27.65 26.68 17.61
C ILE A 236 26.65 26.70 16.45
N VAL A 237 26.15 25.53 16.03
CA VAL A 237 25.24 25.44 14.89
C VAL A 237 23.88 26.07 15.19
N VAL A 238 23.30 25.79 16.37
CA VAL A 238 22.01 26.40 16.75
C VAL A 238 22.13 27.92 16.80
N ASN A 239 23.17 28.46 17.42
CA ASN A 239 23.40 29.91 17.46
C ASN A 239 23.66 30.48 16.05
N ALA A 240 24.46 29.81 15.22
CA ALA A 240 24.71 30.22 13.84
C ALA A 240 23.42 30.28 13.03
N LYS A 241 22.52 29.30 13.17
CA LYS A 241 21.21 29.32 12.51
C LYS A 241 20.43 30.59 12.85
N TRP A 242 20.31 30.91 14.13
CA TRP A 242 19.52 32.06 14.59
C TRP A 242 20.17 33.41 14.27
N ILE A 243 21.50 33.50 14.30
CA ILE A 243 22.23 34.73 13.97
C ILE A 243 22.23 35.00 12.46
N ILE A 244 22.46 33.97 11.63
CA ILE A 244 22.68 34.14 10.19
C ILE A 244 21.34 34.10 9.42
N LEU A 245 20.50 33.11 9.68
CA LEU A 245 19.26 32.89 8.94
C LEU A 245 18.04 33.51 9.63
N GLY A 246 18.02 33.50 10.97
CA GLY A 246 16.87 33.93 11.75
C GLY A 246 15.68 32.97 11.61
N LYS A 247 14.45 33.49 11.70
CA LYS A 247 13.22 32.72 11.49
C LYS A 247 12.80 32.80 10.02
N LEU A 248 12.74 31.66 9.34
CA LEU A 248 12.38 31.62 7.93
C LEU A 248 10.89 31.89 7.69
N LYS A 249 10.60 32.56 6.56
CA LYS A 249 9.25 32.82 6.08
C LYS A 249 9.07 32.17 4.71
N ALA A 250 7.96 31.46 4.55
CA ALA A 250 7.53 30.92 3.27
C ALA A 250 7.35 32.05 2.23
N GLY A 251 7.63 31.75 0.97
CA GLY A 251 7.60 32.69 -0.15
C GLY A 251 8.80 32.54 -1.09
N ASN A 252 8.89 33.47 -2.04
CA ASN A 252 9.90 33.42 -3.10
C ASN A 252 11.14 34.24 -2.70
N HIS A 253 12.30 33.58 -2.73
CA HIS A 253 13.60 34.12 -2.37
C HIS A 253 14.57 34.03 -3.56
N ASN A 254 14.23 34.72 -4.64
CA ASN A 254 15.06 34.71 -5.85
C ASN A 254 16.47 35.25 -5.58
N TRP A 255 17.45 34.65 -6.25
CA TRP A 255 18.87 34.97 -6.06
C TRP A 255 19.24 36.43 -6.38
N ASP A 256 18.54 37.10 -7.30
CA ASP A 256 18.77 38.51 -7.66
C ASP A 256 18.15 39.50 -6.65
N LYS A 257 17.14 39.06 -5.89
CA LYS A 257 16.35 39.94 -5.02
C LYS A 257 16.56 39.71 -3.52
N SER A 258 17.02 38.51 -3.13
CA SER A 258 17.16 38.11 -1.73
C SER A 258 18.57 37.63 -1.43
N SER A 259 19.15 38.14 -0.34
CA SER A 259 20.45 37.69 0.19
C SER A 259 20.36 36.35 0.94
N TYR A 260 19.17 35.74 1.03
CA TYR A 260 18.95 34.48 1.75
C TYR A 260 19.93 33.38 1.32
N CYS A 261 20.06 33.12 0.02
CA CYS A 261 20.87 32.02 -0.48
C CYS A 261 22.36 32.16 -0.09
N GLN A 262 22.90 33.39 -0.05
CA GLN A 262 24.28 33.62 0.41
C GLN A 262 24.44 33.31 1.91
N ARG A 263 23.49 33.74 2.73
CA ARG A 263 23.47 33.45 4.18
C ARG A 263 23.31 31.96 4.44
N TRP A 264 22.48 31.29 3.66
CA TRP A 264 22.29 29.84 3.69
C TRP A 264 23.57 29.07 3.35
N GLN A 265 24.34 29.51 2.36
CA GLN A 265 25.64 28.89 2.03
C GLN A 265 26.66 29.01 3.18
N ILE A 266 26.74 30.16 3.86
CA ILE A 266 27.58 30.32 5.05
C ILE A 266 27.13 29.35 6.14
N PHE A 267 25.82 29.26 6.38
CA PHE A 267 25.27 28.35 7.39
C PHE A 267 25.56 26.87 7.07
N ILE A 268 25.40 26.44 5.81
CA ILE A 268 25.78 25.07 5.37
C ILE A 268 27.26 24.79 5.64
N SER A 269 28.12 25.79 5.43
CA SER A 269 29.55 25.62 5.68
C SER A 269 29.84 25.37 7.16
N ILE A 270 29.13 26.05 8.06
CA ILE A 270 29.22 25.84 9.52
C ILE A 270 28.59 24.49 9.92
N LEU A 271 27.50 24.07 9.28
CA LEU A 271 26.83 22.79 9.54
C LEU A 271 27.76 21.57 9.42
N LYS A 272 28.82 21.66 8.61
CA LYS A 272 29.86 20.63 8.47
C LYS A 272 30.50 20.20 9.80
N ILE A 273 30.49 21.08 10.81
CA ILE A 273 30.97 20.76 12.16
C ILE A 273 30.18 19.58 12.78
N LEU A 274 28.88 19.44 12.46
CA LEU A 274 28.01 18.38 12.98
C LEU A 274 28.00 17.10 12.14
N GLU A 275 28.63 17.08 10.97
CA GLU A 275 28.54 15.95 10.03
C GLU A 275 29.02 14.63 10.65
N LYS A 276 30.10 14.68 11.43
CA LYS A 276 30.63 13.53 12.19
C LYS A 276 29.70 13.07 13.32
N ILE A 277 28.82 13.94 13.80
CA ILE A 277 27.96 13.69 14.96
C ILE A 277 26.64 13.07 14.53
N TYR A 278 26.07 13.49 13.39
CA TYR A 278 24.76 13.00 12.95
C TYR A 278 24.66 11.47 12.95
N ASN A 279 25.71 10.76 12.52
CA ASN A 279 25.73 9.29 12.52
C ASN A 279 25.47 8.67 13.91
N HIS A 280 25.83 9.36 15.01
CA HIS A 280 25.78 8.82 16.37
C HIS A 280 24.46 9.08 17.11
N ILE A 281 23.67 10.06 16.64
CA ILE A 281 22.46 10.56 17.33
C ILE A 281 21.16 10.25 16.58
N ARG A 282 21.26 9.65 15.39
CA ARG A 282 20.11 9.20 14.58
C ARG A 282 19.23 8.22 15.35
N GLY A 283 17.92 8.27 15.10
CA GLY A 283 16.93 7.43 15.78
C GLY A 283 16.75 7.74 17.28
N SER A 284 17.47 8.73 17.82
CA SER A 284 17.41 9.10 19.24
C SER A 284 16.57 10.35 19.49
N HIS A 285 16.12 10.51 20.73
CA HIS A 285 15.46 11.75 21.18
C HIS A 285 16.35 13.00 21.09
N TYR A 286 17.68 12.85 21.01
CA TYR A 286 18.61 13.97 20.88
C TYR A 286 18.49 14.65 19.51
N LEU A 287 18.26 13.89 18.44
CA LEU A 287 18.06 14.44 17.09
C LEU A 287 16.72 15.16 16.97
N VAL A 288 15.68 14.65 17.63
CA VAL A 288 14.38 15.36 17.73
C VAL A 288 14.55 16.69 18.46
N SER A 289 15.29 16.68 19.58
CA SER A 289 15.55 17.89 20.38
C SER A 289 16.37 18.91 19.58
N TYR A 290 17.34 18.45 18.79
CA TYR A 290 18.11 19.28 17.86
C TYR A 290 17.23 20.03 16.86
N PHE A 291 16.36 19.32 16.14
CA PHE A 291 15.52 19.96 15.13
C PHE A 291 14.47 20.90 15.73
N ARG A 292 14.00 20.63 16.95
CA ARG A 292 13.18 21.60 17.71
C ARG A 292 13.94 22.88 18.02
N LEU A 293 15.21 22.80 18.45
CA LEU A 293 16.05 23.99 18.71
C LEU A 293 16.33 24.79 17.44
N LEU A 294 16.35 24.12 16.28
CA LEU A 294 16.43 24.79 14.98
C LEU A 294 15.09 25.37 14.51
N GLY A 295 13.99 25.10 15.20
CA GLY A 295 12.66 25.69 14.97
C GLY A 295 11.61 24.79 14.32
N CYS A 296 11.90 23.50 14.14
CA CYS A 296 10.91 22.51 13.68
C CYS A 296 9.83 22.27 14.74
N ASP A 297 8.58 22.21 14.31
CA ASP A 297 7.45 21.83 15.16
C ASP A 297 7.33 20.29 15.17
N ILE A 298 7.69 19.64 16.27
CA ILE A 298 7.74 18.17 16.35
C ILE A 298 6.99 17.67 17.57
N GLY A 299 5.96 16.86 17.33
CA GLY A 299 5.14 16.18 18.31
C GLY A 299 5.87 15.16 19.20
N LYS A 300 5.12 14.49 20.06
CA LYS A 300 5.61 13.46 20.99
C LYS A 300 5.86 12.14 20.26
N CYS A 301 6.80 11.35 20.77
CA CYS A 301 7.10 10.00 20.27
C CYS A 301 7.45 9.94 18.76
N VAL A 302 8.06 11.00 18.23
CA VAL A 302 8.58 11.03 16.85
C VAL A 302 9.95 10.39 16.80
N CYS A 303 10.19 9.54 15.80
CA CYS A 303 11.50 8.96 15.52
C CYS A 303 12.03 9.50 14.19
N LEU A 304 13.24 10.06 14.19
CA LEU A 304 13.87 10.67 13.02
C LEU A 304 15.13 9.90 12.61
N TYR A 305 15.17 9.48 11.35
CA TYR A 305 16.28 8.84 10.65
C TYR A 305 16.87 7.58 11.33
N PRO A 306 16.07 6.64 11.88
CA PRO A 306 16.57 5.44 12.57
C PRO A 306 17.40 4.50 11.68
N THR A 307 17.20 4.51 10.35
CA THR A 307 17.84 3.62 9.38
C THR A 307 19.14 4.16 8.79
N GLY A 308 19.57 5.36 9.18
CA GLY A 308 20.87 5.93 8.80
C GLY A 308 20.86 6.71 7.49
N ALA A 309 20.96 8.05 7.56
CA ALA A 309 21.32 8.95 6.44
C ALA A 309 21.55 10.40 6.90
N ASP A 310 22.12 11.23 6.02
CA ASP A 310 22.18 12.68 6.17
C ASP A 310 20.76 13.25 6.37
N PRO A 311 20.42 13.79 7.56
CA PRO A 311 19.08 14.26 7.84
C PRO A 311 18.81 15.54 7.05
N MET A 312 18.29 15.37 5.83
CA MET A 312 17.98 16.45 4.89
C MET A 312 16.69 17.18 5.30
N MET A 313 16.80 18.01 6.34
CA MET A 313 15.80 18.96 6.77
C MET A 313 16.45 20.35 6.85
N THR A 314 16.63 20.97 5.68
CA THR A 314 17.38 22.23 5.50
C THR A 314 16.68 23.45 6.07
N GLU A 315 15.35 23.47 6.05
CA GLU A 315 14.52 24.56 6.58
C GLU A 315 13.59 24.06 7.71
N PRO A 316 14.15 23.66 8.87
CA PRO A 316 13.36 23.06 9.96
C PRO A 316 12.20 23.96 10.42
N ASP A 317 12.36 25.29 10.38
CA ASP A 317 11.30 26.28 10.69
C ASP A 317 10.01 26.12 9.88
N LEU A 318 10.08 25.48 8.72
CA LEU A 318 8.97 25.29 7.80
C LEU A 318 8.38 23.88 7.86
N VAL A 319 8.91 23.02 8.72
CA VAL A 319 8.48 21.63 8.88
C VAL A 319 7.66 21.47 10.16
N SER A 320 6.54 20.78 10.03
CA SER A 320 5.72 20.31 11.17
C SER A 320 5.55 18.80 11.09
N ILE A 321 5.75 18.10 12.20
CA ILE A 321 5.64 16.64 12.32
C ILE A 321 4.74 16.31 13.52
N GLY A 322 3.63 15.61 13.29
CA GLY A 322 2.68 15.19 14.32
C GLY A 322 3.20 14.09 15.24
N ASP A 323 2.42 13.77 16.27
CA ASP A 323 2.77 12.76 17.27
C ASP A 323 2.90 11.36 16.65
N HIS A 324 3.76 10.51 17.21
CA HIS A 324 3.91 9.09 16.82
C HIS A 324 4.33 8.83 15.37
N SER A 325 4.91 9.83 14.70
CA SER A 325 5.36 9.69 13.32
C SER A 325 6.82 9.19 13.23
N VAL A 326 7.10 8.40 12.21
CA VAL A 326 8.44 7.85 11.95
C VAL A 326 8.93 8.33 10.59
N ILE A 327 10.00 9.10 10.60
CA ILE A 327 10.71 9.51 9.39
C ILE A 327 11.95 8.62 9.31
N SER A 328 11.97 7.66 8.39
CA SER A 328 13.11 6.77 8.15
C SER A 328 14.25 7.54 7.45
N ASN A 329 14.98 6.91 6.54
CA ASN A 329 15.89 7.60 5.61
C ASN A 329 15.07 8.36 4.54
N ALA A 330 14.28 9.37 4.93
CA ALA A 330 13.39 10.09 4.03
C ALA A 330 13.77 11.58 3.92
N SER A 331 13.49 12.21 2.78
CA SER A 331 13.83 13.63 2.55
C SER A 331 12.61 14.54 2.74
N LEU A 332 12.76 15.56 3.58
CA LEU A 332 11.76 16.61 3.82
C LEU A 332 12.32 17.91 3.24
N VAL A 333 11.88 18.29 2.03
CA VAL A 333 12.48 19.41 1.29
C VAL A 333 11.48 20.57 1.18
N CYS A 334 11.67 21.63 1.96
CA CYS A 334 10.77 22.79 1.97
C CYS A 334 10.98 23.75 0.80
N HIS A 335 12.05 23.59 0.03
CA HIS A 335 12.36 24.46 -1.09
C HIS A 335 12.27 23.77 -2.45
N ILE A 336 11.95 24.55 -3.47
CA ILE A 336 12.13 24.18 -4.88
C ILE A 336 13.05 25.25 -5.48
N ASN A 337 14.17 24.81 -6.04
CA ASN A 337 15.06 25.68 -6.83
C ASN A 337 14.82 25.42 -8.31
N SER A 338 13.85 26.11 -8.91
CA SER A 338 13.56 25.99 -10.33
C SER A 338 14.32 27.04 -11.10
N LYS A 339 15.47 26.66 -11.69
CA LYS A 339 16.28 27.54 -12.54
C LYS A 339 16.69 28.85 -11.84
N GLY A 340 17.05 28.82 -10.56
CA GLY A 340 17.46 29.99 -9.78
C GLY A 340 16.31 30.80 -9.15
N VAL A 341 15.06 30.37 -9.34
CA VAL A 341 13.90 30.80 -8.55
C VAL A 341 13.79 29.87 -7.35
N PHE A 342 14.00 30.41 -6.16
CA PHE A 342 13.99 29.63 -4.91
C PHE A 342 12.66 29.88 -4.20
N GLU A 343 11.75 28.91 -4.28
CA GLU A 343 10.44 28.98 -3.63
C GLU A 343 10.45 28.12 -2.38
N MET A 344 10.06 28.69 -1.24
CA MET A 344 9.97 27.97 0.03
C MET A 344 8.53 27.87 0.50
N ASN A 345 8.08 26.65 0.75
CA ASN A 345 6.75 26.36 1.27
C ASN A 345 6.85 25.49 2.52
N LYS A 346 5.80 25.53 3.33
CA LYS A 346 5.72 24.69 4.53
C LYS A 346 5.52 23.22 4.14
N LEU A 347 6.08 22.34 4.95
CA LEU A 347 5.79 20.91 4.93
C LEU A 347 5.07 20.52 6.21
N LYS A 348 4.10 19.63 6.07
CA LYS A 348 3.37 19.12 7.20
C LYS A 348 3.23 17.62 7.11
N VAL A 349 3.70 16.94 8.14
CA VAL A 349 3.51 15.51 8.37
C VAL A 349 2.56 15.38 9.55
N GLY A 350 1.44 14.70 9.35
CA GLY A 350 0.43 14.45 10.37
C GLY A 350 0.93 13.55 11.49
N SER A 351 0.02 13.22 12.42
CA SER A 351 0.28 12.25 13.48
C SER A 351 0.16 10.82 12.94
N CYS A 352 0.91 9.89 13.52
CA CYS A 352 0.94 8.46 13.15
C CYS A 352 1.35 8.20 11.69
N CYS A 353 2.11 9.11 11.08
CA CYS A 353 2.58 8.94 9.71
C CYS A 353 3.89 8.14 9.67
N SER A 354 4.15 7.43 8.58
CA SER A 354 5.49 6.88 8.31
C SER A 354 6.01 7.29 6.95
N MET A 355 7.30 7.57 6.89
CA MET A 355 8.04 7.77 5.65
C MET A 355 9.16 6.74 5.60
N ALA A 356 9.07 5.77 4.70
CA ALA A 356 10.05 4.71 4.53
C ALA A 356 11.32 5.20 3.81
N CYS A 357 12.32 4.32 3.66
CA CYS A 357 13.62 4.68 3.12
C CYS A 357 13.54 5.26 1.70
N ASP A 358 14.34 6.29 1.46
CA ASP A 358 14.43 7.08 0.22
C ASP A 358 13.10 7.70 -0.28
N SER A 359 12.05 7.68 0.54
CA SER A 359 10.84 8.46 0.26
C SER A 359 11.09 9.97 0.40
N ARG A 360 10.31 10.78 -0.33
CA ARG A 360 10.50 12.24 -0.40
C ARG A 360 9.17 12.97 -0.37
N LEU A 361 9.10 13.99 0.48
CA LEU A 361 8.02 14.96 0.54
C LEU A 361 8.56 16.31 0.06
N LEU A 362 8.10 16.77 -1.11
CA LEU A 362 8.57 18.00 -1.73
C LEU A 362 7.79 19.24 -1.28
N SER A 363 8.41 20.42 -1.43
CA SER A 363 7.94 21.72 -0.97
C SER A 363 6.44 21.94 -1.16
N GLY A 364 5.74 22.27 -0.08
CA GLY A 364 4.30 22.54 -0.07
C GLY A 364 3.43 21.32 0.09
N ALA A 365 4.00 20.11 0.08
CA ALA A 365 3.24 18.89 0.29
C ALA A 365 2.85 18.67 1.77
N GLU A 366 1.72 18.01 1.97
CA GLU A 366 1.18 17.66 3.30
C GLU A 366 0.86 16.17 3.35
N MET A 367 1.31 15.48 4.39
CA MET A 367 0.80 14.18 4.78
C MET A 367 -0.23 14.38 5.90
N LYS A 368 -1.47 13.94 5.70
CA LYS A 368 -2.50 13.90 6.73
C LYS A 368 -2.26 12.74 7.68
N ASN A 369 -2.98 12.72 8.81
CA ASN A 369 -2.77 11.76 9.88
C ASN A 369 -2.88 10.30 9.38
N GLY A 370 -2.00 9.44 9.87
CA GLY A 370 -2.03 8.01 9.58
C GLY A 370 -1.59 7.62 8.17
N SER A 371 -1.08 8.55 7.34
CA SER A 371 -0.61 8.22 6.00
C SER A 371 0.83 7.72 5.97
N HIS A 372 1.13 6.90 4.96
CA HIS A 372 2.36 6.14 4.84
C HIS A 372 2.95 6.28 3.44
N LEU A 373 4.22 6.69 3.37
CA LEU A 373 5.00 6.64 2.13
C LEU A 373 5.91 5.42 2.16
N LEU A 374 5.74 4.52 1.19
CA LEU A 374 6.61 3.35 1.03
C LEU A 374 7.99 3.75 0.48
N GLU A 375 8.90 2.78 0.38
CA GLU A 375 10.27 3.03 -0.07
C GLU A 375 10.28 3.68 -1.45
N HIS A 376 11.22 4.60 -1.66
CA HIS A 376 11.40 5.30 -2.94
C HIS A 376 10.13 6.03 -3.46
N THR A 377 9.23 6.43 -2.55
CA THR A 377 8.02 7.16 -2.93
C THR A 377 8.28 8.66 -3.05
N LEU A 378 7.87 9.29 -4.15
CA LEU A 378 7.97 10.76 -4.35
C LEU A 378 6.59 11.40 -4.35
N VAL A 379 6.29 12.15 -3.29
CA VAL A 379 5.17 13.09 -3.27
C VAL A 379 5.66 14.43 -3.82
N ILE A 380 5.02 14.90 -4.90
CA ILE A 380 5.46 16.13 -5.58
C ILE A 380 5.01 17.38 -4.83
N GLY A 381 5.59 18.53 -5.18
CA GLY A 381 5.35 19.77 -4.44
C GLY A 381 3.90 20.21 -4.51
N GLY A 382 3.30 20.50 -3.35
CA GLY A 382 1.91 20.94 -3.21
C GLY A 382 0.86 19.83 -3.19
N GLU A 383 1.25 18.56 -3.25
CA GLU A 383 0.32 17.43 -3.09
C GLU A 383 -0.06 17.19 -1.62
N ILE A 384 -1.28 16.70 -1.43
CA ILE A 384 -1.77 16.27 -0.12
C ILE A 384 -1.92 14.76 -0.19
N VAL A 385 -1.25 14.05 0.71
CA VAL A 385 -1.47 12.63 0.97
C VAL A 385 -2.53 12.55 2.07
N ASP A 386 -3.68 12.01 1.72
CA ASP A 386 -4.86 12.03 2.56
C ASP A 386 -4.78 11.03 3.73
N ILE A 387 -5.75 11.13 4.65
CA ILE A 387 -5.74 10.39 5.92
C ILE A 387 -5.68 8.89 5.65
N GLY A 388 -4.72 8.19 6.23
CA GLY A 388 -4.60 6.74 6.11
C GLY A 388 -4.09 6.22 4.77
N GLU A 389 -3.80 7.09 3.79
CA GLU A 389 -3.33 6.66 2.48
C GLU A 389 -1.96 5.97 2.56
N ILE A 390 -1.80 4.91 1.77
CA ILE A 390 -0.52 4.25 1.53
C ILE A 390 -0.12 4.52 0.08
N MET A 391 0.98 5.24 -0.08
CA MET A 391 1.46 5.70 -1.37
C MET A 391 2.74 4.96 -1.76
N GLN A 392 2.84 4.58 -3.03
CA GLN A 392 4.05 4.02 -3.62
C GLN A 392 4.32 4.58 -5.01
N GLY A 393 5.59 4.69 -5.37
CA GLY A 393 6.01 5.03 -6.72
C GLY A 393 6.55 6.45 -6.85
N TRP A 394 7.02 6.76 -8.05
CA TRP A 394 7.80 7.96 -8.29
C TRP A 394 7.41 8.61 -9.63
N PRO A 395 6.31 9.38 -9.72
CA PRO A 395 5.51 9.96 -8.63
C PRO A 395 4.62 8.97 -7.88
N ALA A 396 4.23 9.34 -6.67
CA ALA A 396 3.44 8.55 -5.74
C ALA A 396 2.02 8.21 -6.26
N GLU A 397 1.57 6.98 -6.05
CA GLU A 397 0.24 6.47 -6.41
C GLU A 397 -0.35 5.62 -5.26
N GLU A 398 -1.68 5.61 -5.15
CA GLU A 398 -2.44 4.84 -4.13
C GLU A 398 -2.52 3.33 -4.49
N ILE A 399 -2.28 2.47 -3.49
CA ILE A 399 -2.40 1.01 -3.63
C ILE A 399 -3.71 0.51 -2.99
N ALA A 400 -4.47 -0.33 -3.71
CA ALA A 400 -5.66 -1.01 -3.19
C ALA A 400 -5.39 -2.50 -2.90
N ILE A 401 -5.98 -3.04 -1.82
CA ILE A 401 -5.67 -4.36 -1.23
C ILE A 401 -6.71 -5.41 -1.66
N GLY A 402 -6.26 -6.61 -2.06
CA GLY A 402 -7.10 -7.68 -2.63
C GLY A 402 -7.40 -8.88 -1.71
N GLY A 403 -8.24 -8.72 -0.68
CA GLY A 403 -8.51 -9.76 0.35
C GLY A 403 -9.44 -10.94 -0.01
N THR A 404 -9.72 -11.27 -1.28
CA THR A 404 -10.92 -12.07 -1.61
C THR A 404 -10.68 -13.52 -2.09
N ILE A 405 -9.45 -14.06 -2.09
CA ILE A 405 -9.14 -15.47 -2.47
C ILE A 405 -8.87 -16.24 -1.17
N GLY A 406 -9.69 -17.26 -0.89
CA GLY A 406 -9.64 -18.02 0.37
C GLY A 406 -10.05 -19.50 0.21
N THR A 407 -10.42 -20.13 1.33
CA THR A 407 -10.68 -21.59 1.40
C THR A 407 -11.88 -22.05 0.60
N GLY A 408 -12.83 -21.17 0.27
CA GLY A 408 -13.97 -21.57 -0.56
C GLY A 408 -13.55 -22.14 -1.92
N LEU A 409 -12.66 -21.43 -2.63
CA LEU A 409 -12.13 -21.93 -3.90
C LEU A 409 -11.13 -23.06 -3.69
N LEU A 410 -10.18 -22.91 -2.76
CA LEU A 410 -9.00 -23.78 -2.68
C LEU A 410 -9.22 -25.09 -1.89
N LEU A 411 -10.22 -25.13 -1.01
CA LEU A 411 -10.55 -26.28 -0.18
C LEU A 411 -11.96 -26.80 -0.49
N LYS A 412 -12.99 -25.94 -0.44
CA LYS A 412 -14.40 -26.36 -0.55
C LYS A 412 -14.84 -26.74 -1.97
N SER A 413 -14.17 -26.24 -3.02
CA SER A 413 -14.49 -26.61 -4.41
C SER A 413 -14.49 -28.11 -4.70
N GLY A 414 -13.66 -28.87 -3.98
CA GLY A 414 -13.55 -30.31 -4.14
C GLY A 414 -14.84 -31.03 -3.73
N SER A 415 -15.50 -30.57 -2.66
CA SER A 415 -16.81 -31.11 -2.27
C SER A 415 -17.90 -30.77 -3.28
N ALA A 416 -17.83 -29.60 -3.94
CA ALA A 416 -18.76 -29.27 -5.01
C ALA A 416 -18.59 -30.19 -6.22
N ILE A 417 -17.36 -30.46 -6.65
CA ILE A 417 -17.09 -31.35 -7.79
C ILE A 417 -17.44 -32.81 -7.45
N LYS A 418 -17.11 -33.27 -6.23
CA LYS A 418 -17.46 -34.62 -5.77
C LYS A 418 -18.97 -34.81 -5.67
N GLY A 419 -19.68 -33.82 -5.15
CA GLY A 419 -21.13 -33.87 -4.95
C GLY A 419 -21.92 -33.68 -6.24
N ALA A 420 -21.66 -32.61 -6.98
CA ALA A 420 -22.42 -32.22 -8.17
C ALA A 420 -21.86 -32.76 -9.50
N GLY A 421 -20.65 -33.31 -9.49
CA GLY A 421 -19.88 -33.56 -10.72
C GLY A 421 -19.21 -32.29 -11.27
N PRO A 422 -18.25 -32.44 -12.18
CA PRO A 422 -17.46 -31.31 -12.70
C PRO A 422 -18.30 -30.30 -13.49
N LEU A 423 -19.27 -30.77 -14.30
CA LEU A 423 -20.16 -29.87 -15.03
C LEU A 423 -21.15 -29.16 -14.08
N GLY A 424 -21.70 -29.90 -13.12
CA GLY A 424 -22.61 -29.35 -12.11
C GLY A 424 -21.97 -28.22 -11.30
N ALA A 425 -20.75 -28.45 -10.81
CA ALA A 425 -19.99 -27.44 -10.09
C ALA A 425 -19.67 -26.22 -10.97
N LEU A 426 -19.24 -26.42 -12.22
CA LEU A 426 -18.91 -25.33 -13.14
C LEU A 426 -20.13 -24.43 -13.44
N ILE A 427 -21.30 -25.01 -13.66
CA ILE A 427 -22.55 -24.27 -13.88
C ILE A 427 -22.89 -23.41 -12.66
N CYS A 428 -22.81 -23.97 -11.44
CA CYS A 428 -23.07 -23.21 -10.22
C CYS A 428 -22.10 -22.04 -10.05
N PHE A 429 -20.79 -22.26 -10.23
CA PHE A 429 -19.79 -21.19 -10.14
C PHE A 429 -19.95 -20.11 -11.21
N ALA A 430 -20.41 -20.47 -12.42
CA ALA A 430 -20.70 -19.51 -13.47
C ALA A 430 -21.95 -18.66 -13.15
N ILE A 431 -23.05 -19.28 -12.71
CA ILE A 431 -24.30 -18.58 -12.35
C ILE A 431 -24.06 -17.63 -11.18
N VAL A 432 -23.40 -18.08 -10.11
CA VAL A 432 -23.08 -17.24 -8.95
C VAL A 432 -22.06 -16.16 -9.33
N GLY A 433 -21.11 -16.47 -10.24
CA GLY A 433 -20.18 -15.49 -10.80
C GLY A 433 -20.89 -14.33 -11.51
N VAL A 434 -21.91 -14.61 -12.30
CA VAL A 434 -22.75 -13.57 -12.93
C VAL A 434 -23.53 -12.77 -11.88
N GLN A 435 -24.11 -13.45 -10.88
CA GLN A 435 -24.83 -12.80 -9.80
C GLN A 435 -23.95 -11.81 -9.03
N VAL A 436 -22.78 -12.26 -8.56
CA VAL A 436 -21.90 -11.45 -7.72
C VAL A 436 -21.35 -10.24 -8.47
N TYR A 437 -21.05 -10.39 -9.77
CA TYR A 437 -20.67 -9.26 -10.62
C TYR A 437 -21.77 -8.19 -10.66
N GLY A 438 -23.02 -8.61 -10.86
CA GLY A 438 -24.18 -7.71 -10.85
C GLY A 438 -24.43 -7.03 -9.49
N VAL A 439 -24.16 -7.73 -8.40
CA VAL A 439 -24.30 -7.18 -7.03
C VAL A 439 -23.20 -6.16 -6.76
N ILE A 440 -21.95 -6.44 -7.13
CA ILE A 440 -20.81 -5.55 -6.90
C ILE A 440 -20.91 -4.27 -7.72
N THR A 441 -21.39 -4.35 -8.95
CA THR A 441 -21.66 -3.13 -9.74
C THR A 441 -22.78 -2.30 -9.11
N SER A 442 -23.81 -2.96 -8.55
CA SER A 442 -24.90 -2.30 -7.83
C SER A 442 -24.42 -1.58 -6.55
N ILE A 443 -23.58 -2.25 -5.76
CA ILE A 443 -22.93 -1.66 -4.60
C ILE A 443 -22.04 -0.49 -5.02
N GLY A 444 -21.28 -0.65 -6.12
CA GLY A 444 -20.40 0.39 -6.63
C GLY A 444 -21.12 1.65 -7.08
N GLU A 445 -22.27 1.55 -7.74
CA GLU A 445 -23.10 2.73 -8.08
C GLU A 445 -23.51 3.51 -6.83
N MET A 446 -23.98 2.82 -5.78
CA MET A 446 -24.36 3.47 -4.53
C MET A 446 -23.14 4.03 -3.77
N ALA A 447 -22.04 3.27 -3.69
CA ALA A 447 -20.86 3.61 -2.90
C ALA A 447 -19.97 4.69 -3.53
N THR A 448 -19.95 4.81 -4.86
CA THR A 448 -19.26 5.92 -5.55
C THR A 448 -20.05 7.24 -5.45
N TYR A 449 -21.38 7.16 -5.29
CA TYR A 449 -22.23 8.31 -5.09
C TYR A 449 -22.22 8.79 -3.62
N ILE A 450 -22.46 7.88 -2.69
CA ILE A 450 -22.52 8.14 -1.24
C ILE A 450 -21.60 7.14 -0.53
N PRO A 451 -20.29 7.42 -0.43
CA PRO A 451 -19.37 6.58 0.33
C PRO A 451 -19.72 6.68 1.81
N VAL A 452 -20.20 5.57 2.38
CA VAL A 452 -20.57 5.48 3.81
C VAL A 452 -19.87 4.32 4.46
N GLU A 453 -19.40 4.53 5.68
CA GLU A 453 -18.94 3.45 6.55
C GLU A 453 -20.14 2.55 6.92
N GLY A 454 -19.95 1.23 6.84
CA GLY A 454 -21.02 0.26 7.11
C GLY A 454 -22.13 0.21 6.06
N ALA A 455 -21.77 0.26 4.78
CA ALA A 455 -22.68 0.21 3.62
C ALA A 455 -23.82 -0.82 3.72
N PHE A 456 -23.56 -2.00 4.30
CA PHE A 456 -24.54 -3.09 4.43
C PHE A 456 -25.62 -2.85 5.49
N SER A 457 -25.45 -1.89 6.41
CA SER A 457 -26.53 -1.41 7.30
C SER A 457 -27.08 -0.07 6.82
N ALA A 458 -26.18 0.84 6.41
CA ALA A 458 -26.52 2.21 6.06
C ALA A 458 -27.41 2.32 4.81
N PHE A 459 -27.07 1.64 3.70
CA PHE A 459 -27.86 1.74 2.47
C PHE A 459 -29.26 1.13 2.62
N PRO A 460 -29.45 -0.06 3.20
CA PRO A 460 -30.79 -0.61 3.37
C PRO A 460 -31.64 0.19 4.37
N THR A 461 -31.01 0.76 5.43
CA THR A 461 -31.68 1.72 6.32
C THR A 461 -32.20 2.93 5.56
N ARG A 462 -31.35 3.50 4.70
CA ARG A 462 -31.59 4.76 3.98
C ARG A 462 -32.58 4.64 2.83
N PHE A 463 -32.54 3.54 2.07
CA PHE A 463 -33.32 3.39 0.83
C PHE A 463 -34.45 2.35 0.93
N VAL A 464 -34.54 1.57 2.00
CA VAL A 464 -35.59 0.55 2.17
C VAL A 464 -36.44 0.83 3.41
N SER A 465 -35.92 0.52 4.61
CA SER A 465 -36.55 0.80 5.90
C SER A 465 -35.54 0.57 7.05
N PRO A 466 -35.73 1.19 8.23
CA PRO A 466 -34.85 0.97 9.37
C PRO A 466 -34.76 -0.48 9.85
N ALA A 467 -35.88 -1.24 9.85
CA ALA A 467 -35.86 -2.65 10.23
C ALA A 467 -35.07 -3.52 9.23
N PHE A 468 -35.14 -3.17 7.94
CA PHE A 468 -34.39 -3.87 6.90
C PHE A 468 -32.89 -3.58 6.99
N GLY A 469 -32.53 -2.34 7.34
CA GLY A 469 -31.18 -1.94 7.71
C GLY A 469 -30.58 -2.73 8.86
N PHE A 470 -31.30 -2.80 9.98
CA PHE A 470 -30.89 -3.57 11.16
C PHE A 470 -30.67 -5.06 10.82
N MET A 471 -31.63 -5.69 10.14
CA MET A 471 -31.53 -7.07 9.69
C MET A 471 -30.28 -7.28 8.82
N SER A 472 -30.07 -6.39 7.84
CA SER A 472 -28.95 -6.48 6.91
C SER A 472 -27.60 -6.35 7.61
N GLY A 473 -27.47 -5.36 8.50
CA GLY A 473 -26.26 -5.13 9.27
C GLY A 473 -25.90 -6.31 10.17
N TRP A 474 -26.87 -6.89 10.89
CA TRP A 474 -26.63 -8.07 11.73
C TRP A 474 -26.37 -9.35 10.93
N ASN A 475 -27.03 -9.54 9.78
CA ASN A 475 -26.70 -10.65 8.87
C ASN A 475 -25.26 -10.54 8.34
N TYR A 476 -24.84 -9.33 7.97
CA TYR A 476 -23.50 -9.09 7.46
C TYR A 476 -22.43 -9.24 8.55
N TRP A 477 -22.72 -8.79 9.78
CA TRP A 477 -21.85 -9.03 10.93
C TRP A 477 -21.71 -10.53 11.23
N LEU A 478 -22.83 -11.27 11.27
CA LEU A 478 -22.86 -12.70 11.57
C LEU A 478 -22.06 -13.50 10.53
N ASN A 479 -22.17 -13.14 9.25
CA ASN A 479 -21.34 -13.71 8.19
C ASN A 479 -19.85 -13.66 8.58
N TRP A 480 -19.30 -12.47 8.84
CA TRP A 480 -17.88 -12.32 9.16
C TRP A 480 -17.48 -12.93 10.50
N ALA A 481 -18.38 -12.88 11.49
CA ALA A 481 -18.18 -13.50 12.80
C ALA A 481 -18.05 -15.03 12.71
N LEU A 482 -18.75 -15.67 11.75
CA LEU A 482 -18.67 -17.11 11.51
C LEU A 482 -17.54 -17.47 10.52
N THR A 483 -17.17 -16.57 9.61
CA THR A 483 -16.07 -16.82 8.65
C THR A 483 -14.74 -17.01 9.36
N PHE A 484 -14.45 -16.23 10.40
CA PHE A 484 -13.22 -16.43 11.19
C PHE A 484 -13.04 -17.86 11.73
N PRO A 485 -13.98 -18.44 12.51
CA PRO A 485 -13.87 -19.83 12.96
C PRO A 485 -13.95 -20.86 11.83
N ALA A 486 -14.68 -20.57 10.74
CA ALA A 486 -14.69 -21.44 9.58
C ALA A 486 -13.27 -21.57 9.00
N GLU A 487 -12.57 -20.45 8.78
CA GLU A 487 -11.19 -20.48 8.26
C GLU A 487 -10.23 -21.22 9.22
N MET A 488 -10.37 -21.07 10.55
CA MET A 488 -9.57 -21.83 11.52
C MET A 488 -9.82 -23.34 11.46
N SER A 489 -11.06 -23.72 11.20
CA SER A 489 -11.46 -25.12 11.01
C SER A 489 -10.95 -25.67 9.66
N GLY A 490 -10.94 -24.82 8.63
CA GLY A 490 -10.36 -25.11 7.32
C GLY A 490 -8.85 -25.33 7.40
N ILE A 491 -8.11 -24.45 8.06
CA ILE A 491 -6.66 -24.59 8.32
C ILE A 491 -6.37 -25.91 9.03
N ALA A 492 -7.13 -26.23 10.08
CA ALA A 492 -6.97 -27.50 10.78
C ALA A 492 -7.17 -28.72 9.87
N SER A 493 -8.16 -28.68 8.98
CA SER A 493 -8.38 -29.76 8.01
C SER A 493 -7.25 -29.89 6.98
N LEU A 494 -6.59 -28.78 6.62
CA LEU A 494 -5.43 -28.76 5.73
C LEU A 494 -4.16 -29.26 6.43
N MET A 495 -4.02 -29.00 7.73
CA MET A 495 -2.92 -29.55 8.55
C MET A 495 -2.97 -31.08 8.64
N SER A 496 -4.16 -31.68 8.56
CA SER A 496 -4.34 -33.13 8.51
C SER A 496 -3.66 -33.80 7.31
N TYR A 497 -3.27 -33.03 6.29
CA TYR A 497 -2.45 -33.52 5.16
C TYR A 497 -1.05 -33.95 5.61
N TRP A 498 -0.42 -33.19 6.52
CA TRP A 498 0.93 -33.49 7.02
C TRP A 498 0.90 -34.25 8.35
N VAL A 499 -0.06 -33.94 9.22
CA VAL A 499 -0.18 -34.54 10.55
C VAL A 499 -1.54 -35.23 10.67
N PRO A 500 -1.59 -36.56 10.48
CA PRO A 500 -2.81 -37.35 10.62
C PRO A 500 -3.52 -37.15 11.97
N THR A 501 -4.86 -37.19 11.96
CA THR A 501 -5.71 -36.83 13.11
C THR A 501 -5.74 -37.88 14.22
N ASP A 502 -5.28 -39.10 13.93
CA ASP A 502 -4.95 -40.13 14.94
C ASP A 502 -3.74 -39.76 15.80
N LYS A 503 -2.84 -38.89 15.30
CA LYS A 503 -1.70 -38.38 16.07
C LYS A 503 -2.01 -37.08 16.79
N VAL A 504 -2.63 -36.13 16.09
CA VAL A 504 -2.99 -34.82 16.64
C VAL A 504 -4.39 -34.47 16.18
N ALA A 505 -5.32 -34.38 17.13
CA ALA A 505 -6.70 -34.03 16.83
C ALA A 505 -6.79 -32.65 16.16
N SER A 506 -7.62 -32.53 15.12
CA SER A 506 -7.70 -31.36 14.25
C SER A 506 -7.99 -30.04 14.99
N TRP A 507 -8.82 -30.07 16.04
CA TRP A 507 -9.17 -28.89 16.83
C TRP A 507 -7.96 -28.20 17.49
N ILE A 508 -6.87 -28.95 17.74
CA ILE A 508 -5.63 -28.41 18.30
C ILE A 508 -5.01 -27.41 17.32
N PHE A 509 -4.99 -27.74 16.02
CA PHE A 509 -4.52 -26.83 14.99
C PHE A 509 -5.41 -25.60 14.85
N SER A 510 -6.73 -25.74 14.96
CA SER A 510 -7.63 -24.58 14.98
C SER A 510 -7.25 -23.60 16.10
N LEU A 511 -6.92 -24.10 17.30
CA LEU A 511 -6.50 -23.27 18.43
C LEU A 511 -5.12 -22.63 18.24
N ILE A 512 -4.14 -23.39 17.73
CA ILE A 512 -2.77 -22.91 17.48
C ILE A 512 -2.75 -21.74 16.48
N PHE A 513 -3.56 -21.79 15.43
CA PHE A 513 -3.62 -20.70 14.44
C PHE A 513 -4.52 -19.55 14.89
N MET A 514 -5.57 -19.82 15.66
CA MET A 514 -6.52 -18.82 16.12
C MET A 514 -5.93 -17.84 17.13
N LEU A 515 -5.23 -18.33 18.16
CA LEU A 515 -4.74 -17.48 19.25
C LEU A 515 -3.76 -16.39 18.79
N PRO A 516 -2.73 -16.69 17.96
CA PRO A 516 -1.84 -15.66 17.43
C PRO A 516 -2.59 -14.63 16.58
N LEU A 517 -3.56 -15.04 15.76
CA LEU A 517 -4.33 -14.10 14.93
C LEU A 517 -5.17 -13.13 15.76
N ILE A 518 -5.83 -13.61 16.82
CA ILE A 518 -6.56 -12.74 17.75
C ILE A 518 -5.58 -11.76 18.42
N VAL A 519 -4.44 -12.26 18.90
CA VAL A 519 -3.42 -11.44 19.56
C VAL A 519 -2.85 -10.37 18.61
N LEU A 520 -2.56 -10.72 17.36
CA LEU A 520 -2.10 -9.78 16.34
C LEU A 520 -3.11 -8.67 16.09
N ASN A 521 -4.41 -9.00 16.05
CA ASN A 521 -5.49 -8.03 15.88
C ASN A 521 -5.77 -7.17 17.14
N LEU A 522 -5.07 -7.41 18.26
CA LEU A 522 -5.11 -6.58 19.47
C LEU A 522 -3.95 -5.56 19.54
N PHE A 523 -3.02 -5.59 18.58
CA PHE A 523 -1.94 -4.61 18.40
C PHE A 523 -2.28 -3.58 17.33
N ASN A 524 -1.61 -2.42 17.35
CA ASN A 524 -1.79 -1.38 16.33
C ASN A 524 -1.25 -1.88 14.98
N VAL A 525 -2.15 -1.99 13.99
CA VAL A 525 -1.89 -2.64 12.71
C VAL A 525 -1.52 -1.61 11.64
N SER A 526 -0.38 -0.94 11.81
CA SER A 526 0.19 -0.10 10.74
C SER A 526 0.77 -0.92 9.58
N GLY A 527 1.09 -2.21 9.79
CA GLY A 527 1.63 -3.12 8.76
C GLY A 527 0.61 -4.09 8.14
N PHE A 528 -0.68 -4.00 8.50
CA PHE A 528 -1.71 -4.95 8.01
C PHE A 528 -1.83 -4.94 6.49
N ALA A 529 -1.89 -3.74 5.90
CA ALA A 529 -2.02 -3.56 4.47
C ALA A 529 -0.82 -4.13 3.69
N GLU A 530 0.39 -3.90 4.20
CA GLU A 530 1.64 -4.39 3.61
C GLU A 530 1.71 -5.93 3.64
N VAL A 531 1.39 -6.54 4.79
CA VAL A 531 1.36 -8.00 4.93
C VAL A 531 0.28 -8.60 4.03
N GLU A 532 -0.93 -8.05 4.04
CA GLU A 532 -2.02 -8.53 3.18
C GLU A 532 -1.67 -8.42 1.70
N PHE A 533 -1.00 -7.34 1.28
CA PHE A 533 -0.53 -7.20 -0.09
C PHE A 533 0.42 -8.33 -0.50
N VAL A 534 1.44 -8.62 0.31
CA VAL A 534 2.40 -9.71 0.06
C VAL A 534 1.68 -11.06 0.01
N LEU A 535 0.79 -11.33 0.98
CA LEU A 535 0.01 -12.56 1.01
C LEU A 535 -0.89 -12.70 -0.22
N CYS A 536 -1.48 -11.60 -0.71
CA CYS A 536 -2.33 -11.60 -1.89
C CYS A 536 -1.56 -11.89 -3.19
N ILE A 537 -0.34 -11.34 -3.36
CA ILE A 537 0.51 -11.66 -4.49
C ILE A 537 0.83 -13.16 -4.52
N ILE A 538 1.23 -13.74 -3.38
CA ILE A 538 1.54 -15.17 -3.28
C ILE A 538 0.34 -16.02 -3.72
N LYS A 539 -0.88 -15.68 -3.27
CA LYS A 539 -2.11 -16.37 -3.65
C LYS A 539 -2.36 -16.31 -5.16
N VAL A 540 -2.31 -15.11 -5.75
CA VAL A 540 -2.60 -14.90 -7.17
C VAL A 540 -1.59 -15.64 -8.04
N VAL A 541 -0.29 -15.49 -7.77
CA VAL A 541 0.77 -16.17 -8.53
C VAL A 541 0.60 -17.69 -8.43
N THR A 542 0.30 -18.21 -7.25
CA THR A 542 0.12 -19.66 -7.06
C THR A 542 -1.08 -20.20 -7.85
N VAL A 543 -2.21 -19.49 -7.87
CA VAL A 543 -3.36 -19.92 -8.69
C VAL A 543 -3.02 -19.87 -10.19
N ILE A 544 -2.31 -18.83 -10.66
CA ILE A 544 -1.89 -18.75 -12.07
C ILE A 544 -0.97 -19.93 -12.42
N LEU A 545 0.03 -20.22 -11.59
CA LEU A 545 0.93 -21.36 -11.79
C LEU A 545 0.15 -22.68 -11.81
N PHE A 546 -0.81 -22.86 -10.90
CA PHE A 546 -1.69 -24.02 -10.91
C PHE A 546 -2.48 -24.14 -12.22
N LEU A 547 -3.08 -23.05 -12.71
CA LEU A 547 -3.84 -23.06 -13.97
C LEU A 547 -2.95 -23.46 -15.16
N ILE A 548 -1.70 -22.98 -15.21
CA ILE A 548 -0.72 -23.35 -16.24
C ILE A 548 -0.40 -24.84 -16.15
N ILE A 549 -0.08 -25.34 -14.95
CA ILE A 549 0.23 -26.76 -14.74
C ILE A 549 -0.97 -27.63 -15.11
N ALA A 550 -2.17 -27.26 -14.66
CA ALA A 550 -3.39 -27.99 -14.94
C ALA A 550 -3.74 -28.01 -16.44
N PHE A 551 -3.48 -26.92 -17.15
CA PHE A 551 -3.59 -26.86 -18.60
C PHE A 551 -2.63 -27.85 -19.29
N LEU A 552 -1.37 -27.93 -18.85
CA LEU A 552 -0.41 -28.90 -19.40
C LEU A 552 -0.83 -30.35 -19.11
N VAL A 553 -1.31 -30.62 -17.90
CA VAL A 553 -1.82 -31.92 -17.45
C VAL A 553 -3.05 -32.34 -18.26
N TRP A 554 -3.91 -31.40 -18.64
CA TRP A 554 -5.06 -31.66 -19.49
C TRP A 554 -4.67 -32.28 -20.84
N PHE A 555 -3.56 -31.81 -21.43
CA PHE A 555 -2.95 -32.35 -22.66
C PHE A 555 -2.04 -33.57 -22.42
N GLY A 556 -1.94 -34.07 -21.18
CA GLY A 556 -1.21 -35.31 -20.85
C GLY A 556 0.27 -35.11 -20.57
N VAL A 557 0.72 -33.87 -20.40
CA VAL A 557 2.12 -33.57 -20.03
C VAL A 557 2.35 -34.03 -18.58
N GLY A 558 3.37 -34.87 -18.36
CA GLY A 558 3.82 -35.29 -17.03
C GLY A 558 3.04 -36.42 -16.35
N THR A 559 1.88 -36.84 -16.87
CA THR A 559 1.00 -37.83 -16.19
C THR A 559 1.30 -39.28 -16.53
N GLY A 560 2.00 -39.56 -17.63
CA GLY A 560 2.21 -40.91 -18.16
C GLY A 560 0.92 -41.62 -18.62
N ARG A 561 -0.24 -40.96 -18.58
CA ARG A 561 -1.58 -41.51 -18.89
C ARG A 561 -2.17 -40.98 -20.19
N GLY A 562 -1.42 -40.19 -20.95
CA GLY A 562 -1.91 -39.46 -22.12
C GLY A 562 -2.81 -38.28 -21.75
N ALA A 563 -3.38 -37.61 -22.75
CA ALA A 563 -4.26 -36.46 -22.55
C ALA A 563 -5.56 -36.86 -21.83
N LEU A 564 -5.90 -36.15 -20.75
CA LEU A 564 -7.08 -36.45 -19.94
C LEU A 564 -8.39 -36.07 -20.65
N TRP A 565 -8.36 -35.02 -21.49
CA TRP A 565 -9.53 -34.44 -22.14
C TRP A 565 -10.68 -34.23 -21.15
N PHE A 566 -11.81 -34.93 -21.32
CA PHE A 566 -12.96 -34.89 -20.42
C PHE A 566 -13.25 -36.27 -19.80
N SER A 567 -12.25 -37.14 -19.69
CA SER A 567 -12.41 -38.50 -19.15
C SER A 567 -13.02 -38.53 -17.74
N ASN A 568 -12.65 -37.58 -16.87
CA ASN A 568 -13.19 -37.44 -15.53
C ASN A 568 -14.57 -36.75 -15.46
N TRP A 569 -15.11 -36.30 -16.60
CA TRP A 569 -16.47 -35.76 -16.70
C TRP A 569 -17.50 -36.86 -17.00
N ASN A 570 -17.16 -38.11 -16.73
CA ASN A 570 -18.11 -39.22 -16.75
C ASN A 570 -18.18 -39.88 -15.35
N PRO A 571 -19.21 -39.59 -14.55
CA PRO A 571 -20.38 -38.76 -14.87
C PRO A 571 -20.08 -37.26 -14.81
N ALA A 572 -20.72 -36.48 -15.70
CA ALA A 572 -20.58 -35.02 -15.73
C ALA A 572 -21.33 -34.36 -14.56
N ILE A 573 -22.46 -34.96 -14.18
CA ILE A 573 -23.26 -34.64 -13.02
C ILE A 573 -23.46 -35.91 -12.21
N VAL A 574 -23.09 -35.88 -10.93
CA VAL A 574 -23.14 -37.05 -10.04
C VAL A 574 -24.57 -37.22 -9.50
N GLY A 575 -25.08 -38.46 -9.54
CA GLY A 575 -26.37 -38.85 -8.98
C GLY A 575 -26.96 -40.08 -9.66
N SER A 576 -27.67 -40.91 -8.89
CA SER A 576 -28.30 -42.17 -9.32
C SER A 576 -29.46 -41.96 -10.28
N ASP A 577 -30.24 -40.90 -10.08
CA ASP A 577 -31.38 -40.52 -10.92
C ASP A 577 -31.43 -39.00 -11.15
N THR A 578 -32.42 -38.55 -11.92
CA THR A 578 -32.59 -37.13 -12.28
C THR A 578 -32.80 -36.23 -11.06
N ILE A 579 -33.49 -36.71 -10.03
CA ILE A 579 -33.79 -35.94 -8.82
C ILE A 579 -32.51 -35.80 -8.01
N SER A 580 -31.79 -36.88 -7.72
CA SER A 580 -30.52 -36.80 -6.97
C SER A 580 -29.48 -35.97 -7.72
N ARG A 581 -29.41 -36.05 -9.06
CA ARG A 581 -28.55 -35.16 -9.88
C ARG A 581 -28.92 -33.69 -9.72
N PHE A 582 -30.21 -33.37 -9.73
CA PHE A 582 -30.68 -32.00 -9.52
C PHE A 582 -30.35 -31.50 -8.10
N LEU A 583 -30.62 -32.31 -7.07
CA LEU A 583 -30.31 -32.03 -5.66
C LEU A 583 -28.81 -31.80 -5.43
N ASN A 584 -27.96 -32.64 -6.03
CA ASN A 584 -26.51 -32.54 -5.95
C ASN A 584 -25.97 -31.26 -6.59
N VAL A 585 -26.49 -30.87 -7.76
CA VAL A 585 -26.11 -29.60 -8.40
C VAL A 585 -26.43 -28.43 -7.49
N GLY A 586 -27.63 -28.35 -6.92
CA GLY A 586 -27.94 -27.15 -6.16
C GLY A 586 -27.23 -27.07 -4.79
N ASN A 587 -26.78 -28.19 -4.22
CA ASN A 587 -25.85 -28.16 -3.08
C ASN A 587 -24.52 -27.46 -3.43
N ALA A 588 -24.06 -27.52 -4.68
CA ALA A 588 -22.84 -26.83 -5.12
C ALA A 588 -22.99 -25.30 -5.16
N PHE A 589 -24.21 -24.75 -5.18
CA PHE A 589 -24.42 -23.28 -5.05
C PHE A 589 -23.87 -22.76 -3.73
N THR A 590 -24.01 -23.51 -2.63
CA THR A 590 -23.47 -23.09 -1.32
C THR A 590 -21.96 -22.91 -1.38
N THR A 591 -21.26 -23.86 -2.01
CA THR A 591 -19.82 -23.77 -2.19
C THR A 591 -19.44 -22.57 -3.05
N ALA A 592 -20.20 -22.27 -4.11
CA ALA A 592 -19.96 -21.11 -4.95
C ALA A 592 -20.18 -19.79 -4.17
N PHE A 593 -21.27 -19.64 -3.42
CA PHE A 593 -21.53 -18.45 -2.60
C PHE A 593 -20.42 -18.22 -1.58
N PHE A 594 -20.01 -19.26 -0.85
CA PHE A 594 -18.89 -19.15 0.09
C PHE A 594 -17.57 -18.76 -0.61
N SER A 595 -17.32 -19.29 -1.80
CA SER A 595 -16.09 -18.99 -2.57
C SER A 595 -15.99 -17.55 -3.03
N TYR A 596 -17.11 -16.98 -3.47
CA TYR A 596 -17.19 -15.59 -3.92
C TYR A 596 -17.42 -14.58 -2.78
N GLY A 597 -17.72 -15.06 -1.56
CA GLY A 597 -17.86 -14.22 -0.38
C GLY A 597 -16.66 -13.29 -0.18
N GLY A 598 -16.94 -12.06 0.25
CA GLY A 598 -15.93 -11.03 0.45
C GLY A 598 -15.62 -10.21 -0.79
N THR A 599 -16.04 -10.61 -1.99
CA THR A 599 -15.94 -9.73 -3.17
C THR A 599 -16.78 -8.45 -3.00
N GLU A 600 -17.83 -8.51 -2.19
CA GLU A 600 -18.65 -7.37 -1.78
C GLU A 600 -17.99 -6.45 -0.74
N LEU A 601 -16.83 -6.81 -0.18
CA LEU A 601 -16.10 -6.01 0.82
C LEU A 601 -15.67 -4.65 0.27
N VAL A 602 -15.59 -4.49 -1.05
CA VAL A 602 -15.40 -3.21 -1.73
C VAL A 602 -16.41 -2.15 -1.28
N GLY A 603 -17.64 -2.54 -0.95
CA GLY A 603 -18.66 -1.63 -0.41
C GLY A 603 -18.36 -1.15 1.01
N LEU A 604 -17.71 -1.98 1.82
CA LEU A 604 -17.31 -1.61 3.18
C LEU A 604 -16.08 -0.68 3.15
N THR A 605 -15.12 -0.98 2.27
CA THR A 605 -13.90 -0.18 2.12
C THR A 605 -14.11 1.11 1.33
N ALA A 606 -15.21 1.24 0.58
CA ALA A 606 -15.51 2.46 -0.18
C ALA A 606 -15.70 3.69 0.72
N GLY A 607 -16.16 3.54 1.95
CA GLY A 607 -16.25 4.63 2.92
C GLY A 607 -14.89 5.14 3.40
N GLU A 608 -13.84 4.32 3.26
CA GLU A 608 -12.48 4.60 3.70
C GLU A 608 -11.51 4.86 2.55
N ALA A 609 -11.96 4.62 1.31
CA ALA A 609 -11.16 4.89 0.14
C ALA A 609 -11.04 6.41 -0.05
N ALA A 610 -9.83 6.89 -0.32
CA ALA A 610 -9.58 8.32 -0.48
C ALA A 610 -10.35 8.89 -1.69
N ASN A 611 -10.35 8.17 -2.81
CA ASN A 611 -11.24 8.45 -3.93
C ASN A 611 -12.07 7.20 -4.31
N PRO A 612 -13.28 7.06 -3.73
CA PRO A 612 -14.18 5.94 -4.02
C PRO A 612 -14.57 5.86 -5.49
N ARG A 613 -14.64 6.98 -6.20
CA ARG A 613 -15.06 7.06 -7.61
C ARG A 613 -14.04 6.50 -8.60
N LEU A 614 -12.78 6.42 -8.20
CA LEU A 614 -11.72 5.76 -8.97
C LEU A 614 -11.46 4.34 -8.48
N SER A 615 -11.31 4.18 -7.17
CA SER A 615 -10.92 2.92 -6.53
C SER A 615 -12.00 1.84 -6.67
N VAL A 616 -13.28 2.19 -6.51
CA VAL A 616 -14.40 1.22 -6.58
C VAL A 616 -14.60 0.69 -8.01
N PRO A 617 -14.69 1.51 -9.08
CA PRO A 617 -14.79 0.99 -10.44
C PRO A 617 -13.57 0.15 -10.89
N ARG A 618 -12.37 0.50 -10.40
CA ARG A 618 -11.17 -0.31 -10.60
C ARG A 618 -11.33 -1.69 -9.96
N ALA A 619 -11.73 -1.74 -8.68
CA ALA A 619 -11.97 -2.99 -7.96
C ALA A 619 -13.08 -3.86 -8.60
N ILE A 620 -14.15 -3.24 -9.13
CA ILE A 620 -15.21 -3.94 -9.88
C ILE A 620 -14.61 -4.62 -11.13
N THR A 621 -13.78 -3.89 -11.88
CA THR A 621 -13.16 -4.44 -13.11
C THR A 621 -12.19 -5.58 -12.80
N GLY A 622 -11.39 -5.44 -11.74
CA GLY A 622 -10.54 -6.53 -11.25
C GLY A 622 -11.36 -7.76 -10.88
N THR A 623 -12.50 -7.56 -10.20
CA THR A 623 -13.40 -8.66 -9.80
C THR A 623 -13.96 -9.43 -10.99
N PHE A 624 -14.29 -8.77 -12.11
CA PHE A 624 -14.72 -9.45 -13.34
C PHE A 624 -13.69 -10.46 -13.83
N TRP A 625 -12.43 -10.03 -13.97
CA TRP A 625 -11.34 -10.92 -14.40
C TRP A 625 -11.05 -12.01 -13.39
N ARG A 626 -11.18 -11.69 -12.10
CA ARG A 626 -11.07 -12.63 -10.98
C ARG A 626 -12.03 -13.80 -11.11
N ILE A 627 -13.31 -13.50 -11.39
CA ILE A 627 -14.38 -14.49 -11.58
C ILE A 627 -14.04 -15.44 -12.73
N ILE A 628 -13.63 -14.90 -13.88
CA ILE A 628 -13.33 -15.72 -15.07
C ILE A 628 -12.08 -16.57 -14.85
N ILE A 629 -10.97 -15.97 -14.44
CA ILE A 629 -9.67 -16.62 -14.42
C ILE A 629 -9.55 -17.56 -13.22
N PHE A 630 -9.81 -17.08 -12.01
CA PHE A 630 -9.51 -17.85 -10.80
C PHE A 630 -10.65 -18.76 -10.41
N TYR A 631 -11.91 -18.35 -10.54
CA TYR A 631 -13.02 -19.17 -10.10
C TYR A 631 -13.47 -20.14 -11.19
N ILE A 632 -13.94 -19.62 -12.33
CA ILE A 632 -14.42 -20.47 -13.43
C ILE A 632 -13.27 -21.31 -13.99
N GLY A 633 -12.11 -20.68 -14.25
CA GLY A 633 -10.92 -21.36 -14.74
C GLY A 633 -10.44 -22.47 -13.82
N ALA A 634 -10.31 -22.23 -12.51
CA ALA A 634 -9.84 -23.26 -11.60
C ALA A 634 -10.84 -24.39 -11.42
N ILE A 635 -12.15 -24.11 -11.31
CA ILE A 635 -13.19 -25.16 -11.23
C ILE A 635 -13.18 -26.03 -12.49
N PHE A 636 -13.04 -25.42 -13.66
CA PHE A 636 -12.92 -26.16 -14.92
C PHE A 636 -11.72 -27.13 -14.88
N PHE A 637 -10.53 -26.63 -14.56
CA PHE A 637 -9.31 -27.46 -14.57
C PHE A 637 -9.29 -28.50 -13.45
N VAL A 638 -9.74 -28.17 -12.25
CA VAL A 638 -9.91 -29.16 -11.18
C VAL A 638 -10.91 -30.21 -11.62
N GLY A 639 -12.04 -29.84 -12.23
CA GLY A 639 -13.04 -30.79 -12.72
C GLY A 639 -12.54 -31.70 -13.84
N VAL A 640 -11.57 -31.25 -14.65
CA VAL A 640 -10.89 -32.09 -15.65
C VAL A 640 -9.97 -33.13 -15.00
N ILE A 641 -9.28 -32.76 -13.91
CA ILE A 641 -8.26 -33.62 -13.28
C ILE A 641 -8.87 -34.55 -12.22
N LEU A 642 -9.86 -34.07 -11.50
CA LEU A 642 -10.47 -34.75 -10.36
C LEU A 642 -11.54 -35.74 -10.84
N ASN A 643 -11.34 -37.03 -10.55
CA ASN A 643 -12.37 -38.04 -10.73
C ASN A 643 -13.39 -37.93 -9.58
N PRO A 644 -14.65 -37.52 -9.85
CA PRO A 644 -15.63 -37.28 -8.79
C PRO A 644 -16.02 -38.56 -8.03
N LEU A 645 -15.79 -39.74 -8.60
CA LEU A 645 -16.09 -41.04 -7.98
C LEU A 645 -14.90 -41.60 -7.17
N ALA A 646 -13.72 -40.99 -7.27
CA ALA A 646 -12.54 -41.44 -6.53
C ALA A 646 -12.62 -41.06 -5.04
N THR A 647 -11.98 -41.88 -4.20
CA THR A 647 -11.82 -41.59 -2.77
C THR A 647 -10.53 -40.80 -2.57
N TRP A 648 -10.65 -39.61 -1.99
CA TRP A 648 -9.53 -38.72 -1.68
C TRP A 648 -9.85 -37.89 -0.42
N SER A 649 -8.80 -37.47 0.27
CA SER A 649 -8.87 -36.76 1.55
C SER A 649 -8.16 -35.39 1.56
N SER A 650 -7.40 -35.05 0.52
CA SER A 650 -6.66 -33.79 0.40
C SER A 650 -7.48 -32.68 -0.29
N SER A 651 -7.00 -31.43 -0.27
CA SER A 651 -7.56 -30.35 -1.10
C SER A 651 -7.60 -30.75 -2.58
N PRO A 652 -8.59 -30.30 -3.37
CA PRO A 652 -8.70 -30.57 -4.81
C PRO A 652 -7.47 -30.13 -5.61
N PHE A 653 -6.81 -29.02 -5.22
CA PHE A 653 -5.60 -28.53 -5.89
C PHE A 653 -4.40 -29.43 -5.59
N VAL A 654 -4.26 -29.85 -4.32
CA VAL A 654 -3.24 -30.79 -3.87
C VAL A 654 -3.44 -32.15 -4.54
N TYR A 655 -4.68 -32.63 -4.62
CA TYR A 655 -5.04 -33.85 -5.33
C TYR A 655 -4.67 -33.77 -6.81
N ALA A 656 -5.00 -32.66 -7.47
CA ALA A 656 -4.72 -32.47 -8.89
C ALA A 656 -3.22 -32.53 -9.20
N LEU A 657 -2.38 -31.92 -8.35
CA LEU A 657 -0.93 -31.97 -8.52
C LEU A 657 -0.32 -33.33 -8.18
N ASN A 658 -0.83 -34.02 -7.16
CA ASN A 658 -0.42 -35.39 -6.85
C ASN A 658 -0.80 -36.37 -7.98
N ALA A 659 -2.01 -36.22 -8.54
CA ALA A 659 -2.45 -36.99 -9.69
C ALA A 659 -1.59 -36.71 -10.95
N ALA A 660 -1.00 -35.52 -11.04
CA ALA A 660 -0.04 -35.14 -12.08
C ALA A 660 1.40 -35.60 -11.79
N GLY A 661 1.68 -36.23 -10.64
CA GLY A 661 3.02 -36.72 -10.27
C GLY A 661 3.98 -35.64 -9.77
N ILE A 662 3.51 -34.43 -9.44
CA ILE A 662 4.34 -33.30 -9.01
C ILE A 662 4.20 -33.09 -7.49
N THR A 663 4.74 -34.03 -6.72
CA THR A 663 4.55 -34.11 -5.25
C THR A 663 5.03 -32.86 -4.50
N PHE A 664 6.20 -32.31 -4.84
CA PHE A 664 6.70 -31.07 -4.23
C PHE A 664 5.74 -29.89 -4.41
N ALA A 665 5.10 -29.79 -5.59
CA ALA A 665 4.14 -28.72 -5.85
C ALA A 665 2.85 -28.90 -5.02
N ALA A 666 2.48 -30.14 -4.69
CA ALA A 666 1.31 -30.44 -3.86
C ALA A 666 1.52 -29.96 -2.41
N ASP A 667 2.70 -30.19 -1.82
CA ASP A 667 3.09 -29.63 -0.51
C ASP A 667 3.08 -28.11 -0.52
N PHE A 668 3.69 -27.50 -1.54
CA PHE A 668 3.75 -26.05 -1.67
C PHE A 668 2.36 -25.42 -1.80
N ILE A 669 1.47 -26.01 -2.63
CA ILE A 669 0.10 -25.54 -2.73
C ILE A 669 -0.62 -25.67 -1.39
N ASN A 670 -0.50 -26.80 -0.67
CA ASN A 670 -1.17 -26.97 0.61
C ASN A 670 -0.76 -25.88 1.61
N PHE A 671 0.53 -25.53 1.64
CA PHE A 671 1.03 -24.40 2.42
C PHE A 671 0.42 -23.07 1.98
N VAL A 672 0.36 -22.78 0.68
CA VAL A 672 -0.27 -21.55 0.17
C VAL A 672 -1.76 -21.49 0.49
N VAL A 673 -2.49 -22.63 0.50
CA VAL A 673 -3.90 -22.64 0.90
C VAL A 673 -4.05 -22.25 2.38
N ILE A 674 -3.17 -22.72 3.27
CA ILE A 674 -3.17 -22.31 4.69
C ILE A 674 -2.88 -20.82 4.83
N VAL A 675 -1.92 -20.29 4.05
CA VAL A 675 -1.63 -18.85 4.00
C VAL A 675 -2.85 -18.05 3.51
N ALA A 676 -3.55 -18.53 2.48
CA ALA A 676 -4.76 -17.93 1.96
C ALA A 676 -5.88 -17.91 3.02
N ALA A 677 -6.08 -19.03 3.72
CA ALA A 677 -7.06 -19.18 4.80
C ALA A 677 -6.75 -18.24 5.98
N THR A 678 -5.47 -18.13 6.35
CA THR A 678 -5.00 -17.25 7.44
C THR A 678 -5.30 -15.78 7.12
N SER A 679 -5.03 -15.36 5.88
CA SER A 679 -5.34 -14.01 5.42
C SER A 679 -6.86 -13.72 5.33
N ALA A 680 -7.65 -14.70 4.86
CA ALA A 680 -9.11 -14.59 4.85
C ALA A 680 -9.67 -14.47 6.28
N ALA A 681 -9.13 -15.23 7.23
CA ALA A 681 -9.48 -15.16 8.64
C ALA A 681 -9.17 -13.79 9.25
N ASN A 682 -8.00 -13.24 8.93
CA ASN A 682 -7.57 -11.92 9.37
C ASN A 682 -8.50 -10.81 8.82
N SER A 683 -8.82 -10.86 7.53
CA SER A 683 -9.80 -9.96 6.89
C SER A 683 -11.20 -10.08 7.52
N SER A 684 -11.57 -11.29 7.95
CA SER A 684 -12.86 -11.53 8.61
C SER A 684 -12.95 -10.89 9.99
N ILE A 685 -11.88 -10.94 10.80
CA ILE A 685 -11.83 -10.24 12.09
C ILE A 685 -12.02 -8.73 11.88
N TYR A 686 -11.31 -8.18 10.90
CA TYR A 686 -11.38 -6.76 10.55
C TYR A 686 -12.78 -6.32 10.10
N ALA A 687 -13.36 -7.03 9.12
CA ALA A 687 -14.70 -6.74 8.61
C ALA A 687 -15.76 -6.89 9.72
N CYS A 688 -15.64 -7.91 10.55
CA CYS A 688 -16.54 -8.16 11.67
C CYS A 688 -16.46 -7.04 12.72
N ALA A 689 -15.24 -6.64 13.11
CA ALA A 689 -15.03 -5.61 14.12
C ALA A 689 -15.65 -4.27 13.69
N ARG A 690 -15.43 -3.85 12.44
CA ARG A 690 -15.96 -2.58 11.93
C ARG A 690 -17.47 -2.58 11.75
N THR A 691 -18.03 -3.68 11.24
CA THR A 691 -19.47 -3.83 11.14
C THR A 691 -20.11 -3.72 12.53
N LEU A 692 -19.50 -4.33 13.56
CA LEU A 692 -20.02 -4.29 14.93
C LEU A 692 -19.90 -2.90 15.58
N ILE A 693 -18.78 -2.21 15.38
CA ILE A 693 -18.60 -0.83 15.85
C ILE A 693 -19.69 0.04 15.25
N LYS A 694 -19.89 -0.03 13.93
CA LYS A 694 -20.86 0.81 13.23
C LYS A 694 -22.28 0.54 13.71
N LEU A 695 -22.66 -0.73 13.87
CA LEU A 695 -23.93 -1.11 14.49
C LEU A 695 -24.08 -0.53 15.90
N ALA A 696 -23.01 -0.51 16.70
CA ALA A 696 -23.06 0.03 18.06
C ALA A 696 -23.14 1.56 18.10
N GLU A 697 -22.49 2.26 17.16
CA GLU A 697 -22.58 3.72 16.98
C GLU A 697 -23.99 4.14 16.56
N ASP A 698 -24.60 3.37 15.66
CA ASP A 698 -25.97 3.61 15.18
C ASP A 698 -27.04 3.18 16.20
N GLY A 699 -26.63 2.74 17.40
CA GLY A 699 -27.53 2.31 18.48
C GLY A 699 -28.20 0.96 18.25
N GLN A 700 -27.75 0.21 17.23
CA GLN A 700 -28.25 -1.10 16.83
C GLN A 700 -27.52 -2.27 17.50
N ALA A 701 -26.44 -1.99 18.23
CA ALA A 701 -25.72 -2.95 19.07
C ALA A 701 -25.30 -2.32 20.43
N PRO A 702 -24.91 -3.12 21.44
CA PRO A 702 -24.51 -2.59 22.74
C PRO A 702 -23.34 -1.60 22.65
N LYS A 703 -23.46 -0.44 23.32
CA LYS A 703 -22.47 0.67 23.31
C LYS A 703 -21.06 0.27 23.74
N VAL A 704 -20.89 -0.88 24.40
CA VAL A 704 -19.57 -1.41 24.76
C VAL A 704 -18.72 -1.72 23.51
N PHE A 705 -19.34 -2.10 22.39
CA PHE A 705 -18.64 -2.43 21.15
C PHE A 705 -18.28 -1.20 20.31
N ALA A 706 -18.86 -0.02 20.58
CA ALA A 706 -18.46 1.25 19.97
C ALA A 706 -17.15 1.81 20.57
N ARG A 707 -16.59 1.19 21.62
CA ARG A 707 -15.38 1.68 22.29
C ARG A 707 -14.13 1.25 21.53
N ILE A 708 -13.33 2.24 21.14
CA ILE A 708 -12.00 2.08 20.56
C ILE A 708 -10.95 2.49 21.61
N ASP A 709 -9.84 1.74 21.71
CA ASP A 709 -8.77 2.07 22.66
C ASP A 709 -7.89 3.25 22.17
N LYS A 710 -6.93 3.68 23.00
CA LYS A 710 -6.02 4.80 22.66
C LYS A 710 -5.12 4.54 21.45
N ARG A 711 -5.03 3.28 20.99
CA ARG A 711 -4.23 2.85 19.84
C ARG A 711 -5.07 2.73 18.57
N GLY A 712 -6.38 3.02 18.63
CA GLY A 712 -7.28 2.87 17.49
C GLY A 712 -7.84 1.45 17.32
N VAL A 713 -7.68 0.56 18.31
CA VAL A 713 -8.07 -0.85 18.21
C VAL A 713 -9.43 -1.11 18.88
N PRO A 714 -10.41 -1.74 18.20
CA PRO A 714 -11.72 -2.08 18.76
C PRO A 714 -11.69 -3.39 19.57
N VAL A 715 -11.01 -3.35 20.72
CA VAL A 715 -10.69 -4.52 21.55
C VAL A 715 -11.92 -5.39 21.86
N ASN A 716 -13.04 -4.79 22.23
CA ASN A 716 -14.25 -5.53 22.62
C ASN A 716 -14.84 -6.32 21.44
N SER A 717 -14.79 -5.75 20.23
CA SER A 717 -15.28 -6.41 19.02
C SER A 717 -14.37 -7.58 18.62
N VAL A 718 -13.05 -7.40 18.71
CA VAL A 718 -12.07 -8.47 18.44
C VAL A 718 -12.22 -9.62 19.43
N ILE A 719 -12.37 -9.33 20.73
CA ILE A 719 -12.60 -10.35 21.76
C ILE A 719 -13.93 -11.09 21.51
N GLY A 720 -14.99 -10.37 21.12
CA GLY A 720 -16.28 -10.97 20.78
C GLY A 720 -16.17 -12.04 19.68
N VAL A 721 -15.44 -11.73 18.61
CA VAL A 721 -15.16 -12.70 17.53
C VAL A 721 -14.30 -13.87 18.02
N GLY A 722 -13.31 -13.59 18.87
CA GLY A 722 -12.48 -14.63 19.49
C GLY A 722 -13.27 -15.63 20.34
N ILE A 723 -14.30 -15.17 21.07
CA ILE A 723 -15.20 -16.04 21.84
C ILE A 723 -16.00 -16.96 20.92
N ILE A 724 -16.53 -16.43 19.81
CA ILE A 724 -17.23 -17.25 18.80
C ILE A 724 -16.26 -18.29 18.21
N GLY A 725 -15.01 -17.89 17.97
CA GLY A 725 -13.89 -18.77 17.62
C GLY A 725 -13.71 -19.94 18.58
N LEU A 726 -13.61 -19.64 19.88
CA LEU A 726 -13.46 -20.65 20.93
C LEU A 726 -14.66 -21.60 21.02
N ILE A 727 -15.88 -21.10 20.80
CA ILE A 727 -17.09 -21.95 20.76
C ILE A 727 -17.00 -22.95 19.59
N ALA A 728 -16.54 -22.50 18.41
CA ALA A 728 -16.35 -23.40 17.26
C ALA A 728 -15.26 -24.44 17.50
N VAL A 729 -14.17 -24.08 18.20
CA VAL A 729 -13.12 -25.03 18.63
C VAL A 729 -13.69 -26.06 19.62
N ALA A 730 -14.51 -25.63 20.59
CA ALA A 730 -15.17 -26.54 21.52
C ALA A 730 -16.13 -27.51 20.78
N GLY A 731 -16.86 -27.02 19.77
CA GLY A 731 -17.67 -27.86 18.88
C GLY A 731 -16.85 -28.85 18.06
N SER A 732 -15.65 -28.43 17.61
CA SER A 732 -14.71 -29.29 16.87
C SER A 732 -14.18 -30.40 17.77
N TYR A 733 -13.84 -30.08 19.03
CA TYR A 733 -13.46 -31.06 20.04
C TYR A 733 -14.59 -32.07 20.31
N ALA A 734 -15.82 -31.59 20.51
CA ALA A 734 -16.98 -32.45 20.76
C ALA A 734 -17.32 -33.38 19.57
N SER A 735 -16.92 -33.01 18.35
CA SER A 735 -17.16 -33.77 17.12
C SER A 735 -16.09 -34.83 16.82
N GLY A 736 -15.12 -35.04 17.72
CA GLY A 736 -14.08 -36.07 17.61
C GLY A 736 -12.78 -35.60 16.91
N PRO A 737 -11.84 -36.53 16.62
CA PRO A 737 -10.51 -36.19 16.09
C PRO A 737 -10.50 -35.40 14.77
N ASP A 738 -11.47 -35.68 13.89
CA ASP A 738 -11.67 -34.99 12.60
C ASP A 738 -12.74 -33.87 12.67
N GLY A 739 -13.14 -33.47 13.88
CA GLY A 739 -14.28 -32.59 14.10
C GLY A 739 -14.18 -31.21 13.43
N SER A 740 -12.97 -30.67 13.21
CA SER A 740 -12.80 -29.39 12.51
C SER A 740 -13.35 -29.43 11.08
N LYS A 741 -13.30 -30.57 10.38
CA LYS A 741 -13.89 -30.69 9.04
C LYS A 741 -15.41 -30.54 9.07
N ASN A 742 -16.05 -31.12 10.08
CA ASN A 742 -17.50 -31.04 10.25
C ASN A 742 -17.93 -29.61 10.59
N ILE A 743 -17.19 -28.95 11.48
CA ILE A 743 -17.43 -27.54 11.83
C ILE A 743 -17.19 -26.60 10.65
N PHE A 744 -16.13 -26.82 9.85
CA PHE A 744 -15.89 -26.07 8.61
C PHE A 744 -17.08 -26.18 7.65
N ASN A 745 -17.56 -27.40 7.40
CA ASN A 745 -18.69 -27.63 6.49
C ASN A 745 -19.97 -26.95 7.00
N PHE A 746 -20.27 -27.10 8.30
CA PHE A 746 -21.43 -26.46 8.93
C PHE A 746 -21.36 -24.93 8.83
N LEU A 747 -20.28 -24.32 9.31
CA LEU A 747 -20.12 -22.87 9.33
C LEU A 747 -20.11 -22.29 7.92
N SER A 748 -19.33 -22.87 7.01
CA SER A 748 -19.29 -22.41 5.61
C SER A 748 -20.65 -22.54 4.92
N GLY A 749 -21.49 -23.52 5.30
CA GLY A 749 -22.88 -23.62 4.85
C GLY A 749 -23.74 -22.43 5.32
N VAL A 750 -23.70 -22.10 6.62
CA VAL A 750 -24.42 -20.94 7.19
C VAL A 750 -23.96 -19.64 6.52
N ILE A 751 -22.65 -19.46 6.37
CA ILE A 751 -22.05 -18.27 5.74
C ILE A 751 -22.53 -18.11 4.29
N SER A 752 -22.58 -19.21 3.54
CA SER A 752 -23.07 -19.20 2.14
C SER A 752 -24.46 -18.57 2.03
N TYR A 753 -25.34 -18.91 2.98
CA TYR A 753 -26.68 -18.36 3.06
C TYR A 753 -26.68 -16.88 3.43
N SER A 754 -25.91 -16.49 4.44
CA SER A 754 -25.80 -15.08 4.84
C SER A 754 -25.27 -14.20 3.71
N ILE A 755 -24.29 -14.67 2.92
CA ILE A 755 -23.77 -13.99 1.73
C ILE A 755 -24.89 -13.82 0.68
N MET A 756 -25.56 -14.91 0.33
CA MET A 756 -26.67 -14.88 -0.65
C MET A 756 -27.76 -13.88 -0.23
N GLN A 757 -28.14 -13.87 1.05
CA GLN A 757 -29.13 -12.92 1.57
C GLN A 757 -28.63 -11.48 1.54
N ALA A 758 -27.38 -11.23 1.92
CA ALA A 758 -26.78 -9.90 1.84
C ALA A 758 -26.81 -9.36 0.41
N TRP A 759 -26.51 -10.22 -0.58
CA TRP A 759 -26.57 -9.85 -1.99
C TRP A 759 -27.98 -9.56 -2.49
N MET A 760 -28.98 -10.36 -2.08
CA MET A 760 -30.38 -10.07 -2.36
C MET A 760 -30.83 -8.74 -1.76
N ILE A 761 -30.46 -8.48 -0.50
CA ILE A 761 -30.74 -7.22 0.20
C ILE A 761 -30.14 -6.03 -0.54
N MET A 762 -28.88 -6.13 -0.98
CA MET A 762 -28.22 -5.07 -1.74
C MET A 762 -28.86 -4.85 -3.11
N SER A 763 -29.30 -5.92 -3.79
CA SER A 763 -30.06 -5.79 -5.05
C SER A 763 -31.42 -5.09 -4.85
N ILE A 764 -32.16 -5.40 -3.78
CA ILE A 764 -33.42 -4.69 -3.42
C ILE A 764 -33.12 -3.21 -3.14
N THR A 765 -32.08 -2.96 -2.36
CA THR A 765 -31.66 -1.60 -1.97
C THR A 765 -31.29 -0.78 -3.20
N HIS A 766 -30.55 -1.36 -4.16
CA HIS A 766 -30.17 -0.70 -5.40
C HIS A 766 -31.36 -0.42 -6.33
N LEU A 767 -32.32 -1.34 -6.45
CA LEU A 767 -33.57 -1.09 -7.20
C LEU A 767 -34.31 0.13 -6.63
N ARG A 768 -34.37 0.24 -5.30
CA ARG A 768 -35.03 1.35 -4.61
C ARG A 768 -34.23 2.65 -4.67
N PHE A 769 -32.92 2.60 -4.53
CA PHE A 769 -32.01 3.72 -4.76
C PHE A 769 -32.29 4.34 -6.13
N ARG A 770 -32.33 3.53 -7.19
CA ARG A 770 -32.58 4.01 -8.55
C ARG A 770 -34.00 4.55 -8.76
N ALA A 771 -35.01 3.90 -8.20
CA ALA A 771 -36.38 4.37 -8.27
C ALA A 771 -36.56 5.71 -7.54
N GLY A 772 -35.99 5.86 -6.34
CA GLY A 772 -35.99 7.11 -5.57
C GLY A 772 -35.24 8.24 -6.26
N TYR A 773 -34.07 7.93 -6.82
CA TYR A 773 -33.24 8.90 -7.54
C TYR A 773 -33.99 9.51 -8.73
N ALA A 774 -34.64 8.65 -9.53
CA ALA A 774 -35.46 9.08 -10.66
C ALA A 774 -36.75 9.81 -10.23
N ALA A 775 -37.41 9.36 -9.15
CA ALA A 775 -38.63 10.00 -8.63
C ALA A 775 -38.39 11.44 -8.16
N GLN A 776 -37.17 11.77 -7.72
CA GLN A 776 -36.76 13.13 -7.36
C GLN A 776 -36.31 13.97 -8.57
N GLY A 777 -36.47 13.48 -9.80
CA GLY A 777 -36.14 14.21 -11.03
C GLY A 777 -34.65 14.32 -11.34
N ARG A 778 -33.79 13.48 -10.73
CA ARG A 778 -32.35 13.47 -10.96
C ARG A 778 -31.99 12.64 -12.20
N ASP A 779 -31.02 13.10 -13.00
CA ASP A 779 -30.56 12.35 -14.18
C ASP A 779 -29.52 11.31 -13.78
N ILE A 780 -29.68 10.09 -14.29
CA ILE A 780 -28.75 8.97 -14.13
C ILE A 780 -27.35 9.34 -14.61
N LYS A 781 -27.22 10.23 -15.58
CA LYS A 781 -25.92 10.72 -16.08
C LYS A 781 -25.12 11.47 -15.02
N ASP A 782 -25.77 11.95 -13.97
CA ASP A 782 -25.12 12.63 -12.85
C ASP A 782 -24.51 11.64 -11.85
N LEU A 783 -24.72 10.33 -12.03
CA LEU A 783 -24.09 9.30 -11.21
C LEU A 783 -22.63 9.09 -11.65
N PRO A 784 -21.66 9.09 -10.71
CA PRO A 784 -20.24 8.92 -11.02
C PRO A 784 -19.90 7.58 -11.67
N TYR A 785 -20.63 6.54 -11.26
CA TYR A 785 -20.57 5.22 -11.84
C TYR A 785 -21.99 4.72 -12.03
N ALA A 786 -22.33 4.33 -13.26
CA ALA A 786 -23.60 3.70 -13.57
C ALA A 786 -23.40 2.19 -13.73
N ALA A 787 -24.11 1.41 -12.92
CA ALA A 787 -24.13 -0.04 -12.96
C ALA A 787 -24.61 -0.52 -14.34
N PRO A 788 -23.83 -1.36 -15.04
CA PRO A 788 -24.22 -1.88 -16.35
C PRO A 788 -25.41 -2.84 -16.19
N PHE A 789 -26.25 -2.90 -17.23
CA PHE A 789 -27.41 -3.80 -17.32
C PHE A 789 -28.44 -3.64 -16.18
N PHE A 790 -28.49 -2.49 -15.50
CA PHE A 790 -29.61 -2.16 -14.63
C PHE A 790 -30.94 -2.15 -15.43
N PRO A 791 -32.06 -2.71 -14.92
CA PRO A 791 -32.24 -3.40 -13.64
C PRO A 791 -32.04 -4.92 -13.69
N TYR A 792 -31.69 -5.49 -14.84
CA TYR A 792 -31.69 -6.94 -15.09
C TYR A 792 -30.81 -7.72 -14.11
N PHE A 793 -29.62 -7.22 -13.77
CA PHE A 793 -28.76 -7.88 -12.79
C PHE A 793 -29.36 -7.97 -11.39
N ASN A 794 -30.13 -6.96 -10.97
CA ASN A 794 -30.81 -6.99 -9.67
C ASN A 794 -31.91 -8.06 -9.68
N TYR A 795 -32.72 -8.11 -10.74
CA TYR A 795 -33.76 -9.13 -10.87
C TYR A 795 -33.18 -10.54 -10.97
N LEU A 796 -32.08 -10.71 -11.69
CA LEU A 796 -31.36 -11.98 -11.78
C LEU A 796 -30.83 -12.42 -10.40
N SER A 797 -30.21 -11.50 -9.65
CA SER A 797 -29.73 -11.79 -8.29
C SER A 797 -30.86 -12.24 -7.36
N LEU A 798 -32.01 -11.55 -7.41
CA LEU A 798 -33.19 -11.93 -6.63
C LEU A 798 -33.76 -13.28 -7.06
N PHE A 799 -33.86 -13.52 -8.36
CA PHE A 799 -34.32 -14.80 -8.89
C PHE A 799 -33.43 -15.95 -8.45
N ILE A 800 -32.10 -15.84 -8.62
CA ILE A 800 -31.15 -16.87 -8.20
C ILE A 800 -31.26 -17.09 -6.69
N GLY A 801 -31.27 -16.02 -5.89
CA GLY A 801 -31.38 -16.12 -4.45
C GLY A 801 -32.66 -16.82 -3.97
N VAL A 802 -33.82 -16.49 -4.57
CA VAL A 802 -35.10 -17.15 -4.27
C VAL A 802 -35.09 -18.61 -4.70
N VAL A 803 -34.65 -18.91 -5.92
CA VAL A 803 -34.62 -20.28 -6.45
C VAL A 803 -33.69 -21.15 -5.62
N VAL A 804 -32.48 -20.69 -5.32
CA VAL A 804 -31.54 -21.44 -4.47
C VAL A 804 -32.09 -21.61 -3.06
N THR A 805 -32.72 -20.58 -2.49
CA THR A 805 -33.39 -20.69 -1.19
C THR A 805 -34.46 -21.79 -1.19
N VAL A 806 -35.39 -21.76 -2.14
CA VAL A 806 -36.46 -22.76 -2.27
C VAL A 806 -35.88 -24.14 -2.50
N PHE A 807 -34.89 -24.23 -3.39
CA PHE A 807 -34.21 -25.48 -3.72
C PHE A 807 -33.57 -26.12 -2.49
N LEU A 808 -32.82 -25.34 -1.71
CA LEU A 808 -32.12 -25.85 -0.54
C LEU A 808 -33.11 -26.20 0.59
N LEU A 809 -34.21 -25.45 0.73
CA LEU A 809 -35.31 -25.83 1.62
C LEU A 809 -35.93 -27.17 1.24
N ILE A 810 -36.16 -27.42 -0.06
CA ILE A 810 -36.66 -28.70 -0.55
C ILE A 810 -35.63 -29.81 -0.30
N SER A 811 -34.36 -29.56 -0.61
CA SER A 811 -33.27 -30.53 -0.45
C SER A 811 -33.12 -31.00 0.99
N ALA A 812 -33.32 -30.09 1.95
CA ALA A 812 -33.25 -30.45 3.37
C ALA A 812 -34.51 -31.17 3.88
N LEU A 813 -35.67 -30.99 3.21
CA LEU A 813 -36.92 -31.72 3.51
C LEU A 813 -37.03 -33.07 2.80
N TYR A 814 -36.21 -33.32 1.77
CA TYR A 814 -36.11 -34.57 1.03
C TYR A 814 -34.66 -35.09 1.00
N PRO A 815 -34.12 -35.62 2.12
CA PRO A 815 -32.79 -36.21 2.10
C PRO A 815 -32.89 -37.63 1.52
N ASP A 816 -32.29 -37.83 0.34
CA ASP A 816 -32.15 -39.11 -0.38
C ASP A 816 -32.11 -40.33 0.57
N GLY A 817 -33.27 -40.99 0.76
CA GLY A 817 -33.38 -42.28 1.42
C GLY A 817 -33.16 -42.34 2.94
N THR A 818 -33.09 -41.22 3.67
CA THR A 818 -33.07 -41.31 5.15
C THR A 818 -34.46 -41.67 5.69
N PRO A 819 -34.62 -42.74 6.50
CA PRO A 819 -35.91 -43.08 7.08
C PRO A 819 -36.38 -41.96 8.03
N ASN A 820 -37.68 -41.71 8.05
CA ASN A 820 -38.37 -40.62 8.78
C ASN A 820 -38.07 -40.51 10.29
N ASN A 821 -37.32 -41.44 10.87
CA ASN A 821 -37.00 -41.53 12.31
C ASN A 821 -35.64 -40.94 12.72
N GLN A 822 -34.86 -40.36 11.80
CA GLN A 822 -33.57 -39.71 12.10
C GLN A 822 -33.59 -38.17 12.02
N PHE A 823 -34.77 -37.57 11.85
CA PHE A 823 -34.95 -36.12 11.96
C PHE A 823 -34.50 -35.64 13.36
N PHE A 824 -33.62 -34.64 13.42
CA PHE A 824 -33.08 -34.01 14.65
C PHE A 824 -32.04 -34.78 15.48
N ASN A 825 -31.34 -35.80 14.97
CA ASN A 825 -30.11 -36.29 15.64
C ASN A 825 -28.90 -35.37 15.36
N LEU A 826 -27.76 -35.56 16.06
CA LEU A 826 -26.57 -34.70 15.91
C LEU A 826 -26.01 -34.73 14.48
N ASP A 827 -25.98 -35.89 13.82
CA ASP A 827 -25.49 -36.02 12.44
C ASP A 827 -26.39 -35.29 11.44
N TRP A 828 -27.71 -35.43 11.57
CA TRP A 828 -28.67 -34.68 10.77
C TRP A 828 -28.54 -33.18 11.03
N PHE A 829 -28.41 -32.78 12.31
CA PHE A 829 -28.22 -31.39 12.68
C PHE A 829 -26.95 -30.81 12.06
N MET A 830 -25.79 -31.44 12.23
CA MET A 830 -24.52 -30.95 11.67
C MET A 830 -24.54 -30.90 10.14
N ASN A 831 -25.19 -31.86 9.48
CA ASN A 831 -25.19 -31.96 8.02
C ASN A 831 -26.31 -31.17 7.33
N ASN A 832 -27.42 -30.86 8.01
CA ASN A 832 -28.61 -30.27 7.38
C ASN A 832 -29.22 -29.06 8.13
N SER A 833 -28.87 -28.80 9.40
CA SER A 833 -29.48 -27.69 10.16
C SER A 833 -29.03 -26.30 9.70
N TRP A 834 -27.83 -26.19 9.12
CA TRP A 834 -27.33 -24.93 8.55
C TRP A 834 -28.24 -24.40 7.43
N THR A 835 -28.93 -25.30 6.71
CA THR A 835 -29.92 -24.95 5.67
C THR A 835 -31.11 -24.18 6.21
N TYR A 836 -31.40 -24.32 7.52
CA TYR A 836 -32.55 -23.71 8.18
C TYR A 836 -32.20 -22.57 9.12
N ILE A 837 -30.93 -22.35 9.49
CA ILE A 837 -30.63 -21.36 10.53
C ILE A 837 -30.59 -19.92 9.99
N GLY A 838 -30.13 -19.73 8.75
CA GLY A 838 -29.91 -18.38 8.19
C GLY A 838 -31.19 -17.57 7.96
N ILE A 839 -32.22 -18.18 7.36
CA ILE A 839 -33.48 -17.49 7.00
C ILE A 839 -34.31 -17.10 8.24
N PRO A 840 -34.57 -17.99 9.21
CA PRO A 840 -35.28 -17.63 10.43
C PRO A 840 -34.51 -16.61 11.26
N VAL A 841 -33.17 -16.65 11.29
CA VAL A 841 -32.37 -15.64 11.99
C VAL A 841 -32.58 -14.26 11.38
N THR A 842 -32.47 -14.10 10.07
CA THR A 842 -32.70 -12.79 9.44
C THR A 842 -34.15 -12.34 9.54
N PHE A 843 -35.10 -13.26 9.37
CA PHE A 843 -36.51 -12.96 9.57
C PHE A 843 -36.84 -12.54 11.02
N PHE A 844 -36.23 -13.21 12.01
CA PHE A 844 -36.37 -12.87 13.42
C PHE A 844 -35.73 -11.52 13.74
N LEU A 845 -34.57 -11.21 13.17
CA LEU A 845 -33.93 -9.88 13.32
C LEU A 845 -34.82 -8.77 12.74
N TYR A 846 -35.41 -9.00 11.56
CA TYR A 846 -36.32 -8.06 10.92
C TYR A 846 -37.61 -7.84 11.72
N ILE A 847 -38.30 -8.93 12.09
CA ILE A 847 -39.55 -8.84 12.86
C ILE A 847 -39.29 -8.31 14.26
N GLY A 848 -38.27 -8.84 14.95
CA GLY A 848 -37.92 -8.45 16.30
C GLY A 848 -37.70 -6.95 16.40
N TYR A 849 -36.75 -6.41 15.62
CA TYR A 849 -36.49 -4.98 15.61
C TYR A 849 -37.71 -4.17 15.18
N GLY A 850 -38.42 -4.66 14.16
CA GLY A 850 -39.65 -4.08 13.66
C GLY A 850 -40.76 -3.88 14.71
N LEU A 851 -40.92 -4.86 15.60
CA LEU A 851 -41.87 -4.82 16.71
C LEU A 851 -41.38 -3.98 17.89
N PHE A 852 -40.08 -3.95 18.16
CA PHE A 852 -39.49 -3.16 19.26
C PHE A 852 -39.38 -1.66 18.94
N VAL A 853 -39.21 -1.28 17.67
CA VAL A 853 -39.08 0.11 17.22
C VAL A 853 -40.27 0.49 16.34
N PRO A 854 -41.29 1.18 16.87
CA PRO A 854 -42.48 1.55 16.12
C PRO A 854 -42.14 2.35 14.85
N GLY A 855 -42.78 2.00 13.72
CA GLY A 855 -42.59 2.67 12.43
C GLY A 855 -41.36 2.21 11.63
N SER A 856 -40.52 1.33 12.18
CA SER A 856 -39.31 0.84 11.48
C SER A 856 -39.59 -0.10 10.31
N PHE A 857 -40.80 -0.67 10.21
CA PHE A 857 -41.27 -1.42 9.02
C PHE A 857 -41.66 -0.51 7.85
N SER A 858 -41.94 0.77 8.11
CA SER A 858 -42.39 1.70 7.09
C SER A 858 -41.31 1.88 6.04
N LEU A 859 -41.70 1.72 4.78
CA LEU A 859 -40.79 1.95 3.67
C LEU A 859 -40.48 3.44 3.55
N VAL A 860 -39.20 3.77 3.31
CA VAL A 860 -38.80 5.14 3.01
C VAL A 860 -39.42 5.56 1.67
N LYS A 861 -40.28 6.59 1.66
CA LYS A 861 -40.91 7.05 0.41
C LYS A 861 -39.85 7.55 -0.56
N TYR A 862 -40.08 7.37 -1.86
CA TYR A 862 -39.14 7.79 -2.89
C TYR A 862 -38.82 9.29 -2.84
N GLU A 863 -39.82 10.14 -2.54
CA GLU A 863 -39.62 11.59 -2.40
C GLU A 863 -38.77 11.96 -1.16
N ASP A 864 -38.82 11.13 -0.12
CA ASP A 864 -38.15 11.38 1.18
C ASP A 864 -36.76 10.72 1.27
N MET A 865 -36.34 9.98 0.24
CA MET A 865 -35.02 9.34 0.24
C MET A 865 -33.91 10.39 0.26
N ASP A 866 -33.02 10.29 1.24
CA ASP A 866 -31.89 11.20 1.36
C ASP A 866 -30.82 10.83 0.32
N PHE A 867 -30.48 11.76 -0.58
CA PHE A 867 -29.36 11.65 -1.54
C PHE A 867 -28.28 12.72 -1.34
N GLU A 868 -28.43 13.59 -0.34
CA GLU A 868 -27.53 14.73 -0.11
C GLU A 868 -26.52 14.46 1.00
N SER A 869 -26.94 13.81 2.09
CA SER A 869 -26.01 13.51 3.19
C SER A 869 -24.91 12.55 2.75
N ASN A 870 -23.66 12.86 3.07
CA ASN A 870 -22.47 12.07 2.70
C ASN A 870 -22.26 11.90 1.18
N LYS A 871 -22.88 12.75 0.35
CA LYS A 871 -22.60 12.79 -1.07
C LYS A 871 -21.18 13.29 -1.30
N LEU A 872 -20.39 12.54 -2.06
CA LEU A 872 -19.04 12.96 -2.43
C LEU A 872 -19.11 14.10 -3.45
N ILE A 873 -18.36 15.19 -3.23
CA ILE A 873 -18.27 16.33 -4.16
C ILE A 873 -16.82 16.42 -4.64
N GLU A 874 -16.60 16.21 -5.94
CA GLU A 874 -15.26 16.26 -6.55
C GLU A 874 -14.75 17.69 -6.71
N SER A 875 -13.44 17.83 -6.53
CA SER A 875 -12.70 18.99 -7.02
C SER A 875 -12.60 18.99 -8.55
N ALA A 876 -12.38 20.17 -9.15
CA ALA A 876 -12.23 20.29 -10.60
C ALA A 876 -11.07 19.45 -11.17
N LYS A 877 -10.01 19.21 -10.39
CA LYS A 877 -8.86 18.39 -10.79
C LYS A 877 -9.22 16.90 -10.87
N GLU A 878 -10.01 16.40 -9.93
CA GLU A 878 -10.43 14.99 -9.90
C GLU A 878 -11.33 14.65 -11.09
N LYS A 879 -12.25 15.55 -11.46
CA LYS A 879 -13.09 15.37 -12.66
C LYS A 879 -12.26 15.18 -13.93
N VAL A 880 -11.24 16.00 -14.13
CA VAL A 880 -10.34 15.91 -15.31
C VAL A 880 -9.54 14.60 -15.28
N ALA A 881 -9.07 14.15 -14.11
CA ALA A 881 -8.35 12.89 -13.97
C ALA A 881 -9.24 11.68 -14.29
N ILE A 882 -10.49 11.69 -13.81
CA ILE A 882 -11.49 10.65 -14.08
C ILE A 882 -11.83 10.60 -15.58
N GLU A 883 -12.08 11.74 -16.21
CA GLU A 883 -12.36 11.83 -17.65
C GLU A 883 -11.21 11.28 -18.51
N ALA A 884 -9.96 11.57 -18.14
CA ALA A 884 -8.78 11.04 -18.84
C ALA A 884 -8.68 9.50 -18.76
N ILE A 885 -9.03 8.91 -17.61
CA ILE A 885 -9.04 7.46 -17.41
C ILE A 885 -10.16 6.78 -18.20
N HIS A 886 -11.30 7.45 -18.43
CA HIS A 886 -12.43 6.91 -19.20
C HIS A 886 -12.35 7.15 -20.72
N ALA A 887 -11.46 8.01 -21.21
CA ALA A 887 -11.24 8.22 -22.65
C ALA A 887 -10.84 6.92 -23.37
N LYS A 888 -11.12 6.75 -24.66
CA LYS A 888 -10.71 5.51 -25.38
C LYS A 888 -9.18 5.43 -25.53
N PRO A 889 -8.55 4.25 -25.32
CA PRO A 889 -7.12 4.08 -25.55
C PRO A 889 -6.79 4.31 -27.02
N LYS A 890 -5.77 5.11 -27.29
CA LYS A 890 -5.39 5.51 -28.65
C LYS A 890 -4.44 4.51 -29.31
N ASN A 891 -3.75 3.67 -28.52
CA ASN A 891 -2.80 2.68 -29.03
C ASN A 891 -2.73 1.42 -28.14
N ALA A 892 -2.06 0.37 -28.64
CA ALA A 892 -1.93 -0.91 -27.96
C ALA A 892 -1.17 -0.82 -26.62
N ARG A 893 -0.23 0.12 -26.50
CA ARG A 893 0.52 0.35 -25.26
C ARG A 893 -0.38 0.94 -24.17
N GLU A 894 -1.17 1.95 -24.51
CA GLU A 894 -2.17 2.55 -23.62
C GLU A 894 -3.28 1.54 -23.27
N TRP A 895 -3.61 0.63 -24.19
CA TRP A 895 -4.51 -0.49 -23.92
C TRP A 895 -3.92 -1.47 -22.90
N ILE A 896 -2.64 -1.85 -23.03
CA ILE A 896 -1.93 -2.72 -22.08
C ILE A 896 -1.77 -2.04 -20.72
N ASP A 897 -1.40 -0.76 -20.68
CA ASP A 897 -1.23 0.00 -19.44
C ASP A 897 -2.56 0.13 -18.69
N ARG A 898 -3.67 0.35 -19.41
CA ARG A 898 -5.01 0.33 -18.81
C ARG A 898 -5.45 -1.06 -18.39
N LEU A 899 -5.08 -2.10 -19.14
CA LEU A 899 -5.34 -3.48 -18.75
C LEU A 899 -4.61 -3.81 -17.45
N ARG A 900 -3.35 -3.39 -17.32
CA ARG A 900 -2.56 -3.52 -16.09
C ARG A 900 -3.21 -2.76 -14.94
N TYR A 901 -3.52 -1.47 -15.11
CA TYR A 901 -4.21 -0.64 -14.12
C TYR A 901 -5.58 -1.19 -13.68
N LYS A 902 -6.24 -1.99 -14.52
CA LYS A 902 -7.54 -2.62 -14.23
C LYS A 902 -7.41 -4.00 -13.60
N LEU A 903 -6.27 -4.66 -13.74
CA LEU A 903 -6.01 -6.03 -13.26
C LEU A 903 -5.23 -6.06 -11.95
N PHE A 904 -4.36 -5.07 -11.74
CA PHE A 904 -3.44 -4.91 -10.62
C PHE A 904 -3.61 -3.50 -10.05
#